data_AF-A0A6I4SW88-F1
#
_entry.id   AF-A0A6I4SW88-F1
#
_cell.length_a   1.000
_cell.length_b   1.000
_cell.length_c   1.000
_cell.angle_alpha   90.00
_cell.angle_beta   90.00
_cell.angle_gamma   90.00
#
_symmetry.space_group_name_H-M   'P 1'
#
loop_
_entity.id
_entity.type
_entity.pdbx_description
1 polymer ?
#
loop_
_entity_poly.entity_id
_entity_poly.type
_entity_poly.pdbx_seq_one_letter_code
_entity_poly.pdbx_strand_id
1 'polypeptide(L)'
;MHFGKITYGVDERGEVGLLTRNIKVQASDDAEKTYFGGHIMAMAGAKMYVSGVELYRMGQNMHLARYPIHWHIIGKASGQYIENASIHDTYSRCVTVHGTDDVRVENNVTFNTVGHCFFLEDGVETGNQFIRNLAIQTKCHPDGKPCIPTNLFLAHQSTKGQDAKDILLPSDNTASSFWITNPDNVYRDNVAAGSDEIGFWYALPTHPTGAFLDKEGSDNIWPGRTKVREFSGNVAHSNFDGMVLDRGPNAEGRFGIAGPNLTSYNDPTDPKSGLVISEFDNFTGYKNRNGAIWGRGEYHLYKGLKLADNAIGFTHASGIPGAAPFTSKVVDSLFVGESDNIGNPRTPQEVTYGRSLPSAAADFPIRGYEYYDFHHEIVNTTFVNFQPNQLRDAGAISYLLFTSFGMSTSNSVEGLKFLNAQPVSFPPIQKRWASDYGRSAAYQSAAFHDLDGSVSGIPGAYIVIDNGIAADQESCEMKPIWNAAICKGDMGRFSIAGNFSGFQTGPITDPIILQRNGKRFEYIGETTIGSGAEVRVETSRDKLSLSLTEMDDGSSLILEFPGFNTASGAVEESSLDALRASKKTAYFKDGDTLWAKLVVDNKAGLTIAPGGNGPPGLTPRALPVGAKLDVSKVDPVGTASLDQGGTRRE
;
A
#
# COMPACT_ATOMS: atom_id res chain seq x y z
N MET A 1 16.52 20.26 14.74
CA MET A 1 16.00 20.29 16.11
C MET A 1 14.62 19.65 16.15
N HIS A 2 14.52 18.59 16.95
CA HIS A 2 13.28 17.94 17.34
C HIS A 2 12.51 18.77 18.37
N PHE A 3 11.21 18.54 18.48
CA PHE A 3 10.32 19.31 19.35
C PHE A 3 10.37 18.75 20.76
N GLY A 4 10.78 19.55 21.75
CA GLY A 4 11.07 19.05 23.10
C GLY A 4 9.86 18.63 23.96
N LYS A 5 8.68 18.33 23.38
CA LYS A 5 7.44 18.00 24.10
C LYS A 5 6.61 16.97 23.34
N ILE A 6 5.67 16.34 24.05
CA ILE A 6 4.57 15.59 23.43
C ILE A 6 3.55 16.60 22.91
N THR A 7 3.16 16.51 21.63
CA THR A 7 2.16 17.39 20.99
C THR A 7 1.02 16.55 20.43
N TYR A 8 -0.22 16.96 20.72
CA TYR A 8 -1.46 16.25 20.35
C TYR A 8 -1.51 14.75 20.70
N GLY A 9 -0.66 14.26 21.62
CA GLY A 9 -0.59 12.84 22.00
C GLY A 9 0.51 12.03 21.32
N VAL A 10 1.27 12.66 20.41
CA VAL A 10 2.45 12.09 19.75
C VAL A 10 3.72 12.57 20.44
N ASP A 11 4.60 11.64 20.80
CA ASP A 11 5.90 11.97 21.39
C ASP A 11 6.89 12.27 20.27
N GLU A 12 7.21 13.55 20.11
CA GLU A 12 8.11 14.04 19.06
C GLU A 12 9.42 14.63 19.63
N ARG A 13 9.75 14.23 20.87
CA ARG A 13 11.01 14.59 21.53
C ARG A 13 12.19 14.05 20.74
N GLY A 14 13.32 14.76 20.84
CA GLY A 14 14.54 14.35 20.16
C GLY A 14 15.18 13.16 20.84
N GLU A 15 15.68 12.24 20.01
CA GLU A 15 16.46 11.11 20.47
C GLU A 15 17.83 11.55 21.00
N VAL A 16 18.24 10.97 22.13
CA VAL A 16 19.54 11.25 22.75
C VAL A 16 20.24 9.93 23.03
N GLY A 17 21.32 9.65 22.28
CA GLY A 17 22.15 8.47 22.44
C GLY A 17 23.58 8.81 22.86
N LEU A 18 24.15 8.04 23.79
CA LEU A 18 25.56 8.15 24.17
C LEU A 18 26.43 7.32 23.23
N LEU A 19 27.32 7.99 22.49
CA LEU A 19 28.22 7.33 21.52
C LEU A 19 29.52 6.82 22.12
N THR A 20 29.99 7.38 23.24
CA THR A 20 31.28 6.98 23.81
C THR A 20 31.14 5.81 24.79
N ARG A 21 32.10 4.88 24.77
CA ARG A 21 32.21 3.78 25.74
C ARG A 21 33.65 3.61 26.21
N ASN A 22 33.83 2.88 27.31
CA ASN A 22 35.16 2.66 27.91
C ASN A 22 36.06 1.74 27.06
N ILE A 23 35.46 0.85 26.28
CA ILE A 23 36.16 -0.06 25.36
C ILE A 23 35.83 0.40 23.95
N LYS A 24 36.82 0.94 23.25
CA LYS A 24 36.70 1.38 21.86
C LYS A 24 37.47 0.44 20.92
N VAL A 25 36.78 -0.13 19.94
CA VAL A 25 37.36 -0.88 18.83
C VAL A 25 37.19 -0.05 17.57
N GLN A 26 38.29 0.25 16.89
CA GLN A 26 38.28 1.13 15.72
C GLN A 26 39.37 0.77 14.71
N ALA A 27 39.13 1.14 13.45
CA ALA A 27 40.18 1.24 12.45
C ALA A 27 41.05 2.50 12.64
N SER A 28 42.19 2.54 11.97
CA SER A 28 43.07 3.71 11.91
C SER A 28 42.44 4.88 11.15
N ASP A 29 42.96 6.10 11.37
CA ASP A 29 42.40 7.35 10.80
C ASP A 29 42.34 7.37 9.27
N ASP A 30 43.26 6.68 8.60
CA ASP A 30 43.29 6.61 7.14
C ASP A 30 42.08 5.86 6.54
N ALA A 31 41.36 5.07 7.34
CA ALA A 31 40.11 4.41 6.93
C ALA A 31 39.02 5.41 6.51
N GLU A 32 39.06 6.68 6.96
CA GLU A 32 38.11 7.71 6.50
C GLU A 32 38.27 8.07 5.02
N LYS A 33 39.45 7.83 4.44
CA LYS A 33 39.72 8.11 3.03
C LYS A 33 39.37 6.92 2.13
N THR A 34 39.56 5.71 2.64
CA THR A 34 39.41 4.46 1.88
C THR A 34 38.08 3.77 2.14
N TYR A 35 37.39 4.14 3.22
CA TYR A 35 36.20 3.46 3.74
C TYR A 35 36.44 1.97 4.06
N PHE A 36 37.68 1.63 4.39
CA PHE A 36 38.11 0.28 4.75
C PHE A 36 38.32 0.18 6.27
N GLY A 37 37.24 -0.10 6.99
CA GLY A 37 37.24 -0.19 8.46
C GLY A 37 37.54 -1.59 9.00
N GLY A 38 37.50 -1.73 10.32
CA GLY A 38 37.61 -3.02 10.99
C GLY A 38 36.30 -3.81 10.94
N HIS A 39 36.34 -5.13 11.15
CA HIS A 39 35.14 -5.97 11.19
C HIS A 39 35.25 -7.07 12.26
N ILE A 40 34.12 -7.54 12.79
CA ILE A 40 34.04 -8.66 13.75
C ILE A 40 33.05 -9.68 13.19
N MET A 41 33.46 -10.94 13.14
CA MET A 41 32.63 -12.03 12.62
C MET A 41 32.73 -13.27 13.52
N ALA A 42 31.57 -13.80 13.90
CA ALA A 42 31.44 -15.09 14.56
C ALA A 42 31.04 -16.14 13.51
N MET A 43 31.99 -17.01 13.15
CA MET A 43 31.77 -18.12 12.22
C MET A 43 30.97 -19.26 12.88
N ALA A 44 30.47 -20.20 12.07
CA ALA A 44 29.83 -21.42 12.54
C ALA A 44 30.60 -22.10 13.70
N GLY A 45 29.90 -22.40 14.79
CA GLY A 45 30.47 -22.98 16.02
C GLY A 45 31.09 -21.97 17.00
N ALA A 46 31.27 -20.71 16.62
CA ALA A 46 31.72 -19.66 17.51
C ALA A 46 30.60 -19.16 18.45
N LYS A 47 31.01 -18.44 19.49
CA LYS A 47 30.10 -17.72 20.39
C LYS A 47 30.57 -16.28 20.54
N MET A 48 29.64 -15.33 20.46
CA MET A 48 29.91 -13.91 20.59
C MET A 48 29.01 -13.27 21.66
N TYR A 49 29.64 -12.54 22.57
CA TYR A 49 29.00 -11.82 23.67
C TYR A 49 29.64 -10.44 23.77
N VAL A 50 28.91 -9.41 23.38
CA VAL A 50 29.42 -8.03 23.31
C VAL A 50 28.56 -7.14 24.20
N SER A 51 29.17 -6.45 25.17
CA SER A 51 28.45 -5.53 26.05
C SER A 51 29.25 -4.25 26.27
N GLY A 52 28.62 -3.09 26.12
CA GLY A 52 29.22 -1.81 26.52
C GLY A 52 30.44 -1.38 25.71
N VAL A 53 30.53 -1.76 24.43
CA VAL A 53 31.64 -1.45 23.52
C VAL A 53 31.26 -0.32 22.55
N GLU A 54 32.22 0.54 22.22
CA GLU A 54 32.16 1.52 21.13
C GLU A 54 32.86 0.95 19.89
N LEU A 55 32.13 0.86 18.79
CA LEU A 55 32.61 0.44 17.48
C LEU A 55 32.62 1.66 16.55
N TYR A 56 33.81 2.11 16.14
CA TYR A 56 34.00 3.35 15.38
C TYR A 56 34.84 3.12 14.12
N ARG A 57 34.44 3.67 12.97
CA ARG A 57 35.11 3.41 11.66
C ARG A 57 35.23 1.92 11.36
N MET A 58 34.11 1.22 11.56
CA MET A 58 33.98 -0.21 11.35
C MET A 58 33.14 -0.51 10.09
N GLY A 59 33.20 -1.75 9.62
CA GLY A 59 32.68 -2.15 8.32
C GLY A 59 33.61 -1.75 7.18
N GLN A 60 33.53 -2.46 6.07
CA GLN A 60 34.32 -2.16 4.87
C GLN A 60 33.38 -1.88 3.70
N ASN A 61 33.41 -0.65 3.19
CA ASN A 61 32.60 -0.28 2.03
C ASN A 61 32.98 -1.15 0.82
N MET A 62 31.99 -1.58 0.03
CA MET A 62 32.20 -2.42 -1.16
C MET A 62 32.91 -3.77 -0.89
N HIS A 63 32.89 -4.28 0.35
CA HIS A 63 33.30 -5.65 0.67
C HIS A 63 32.18 -6.43 1.39
N LEU A 64 31.68 -7.49 0.76
CA LEU A 64 30.67 -8.39 1.35
C LEU A 64 31.17 -9.03 2.64
N ALA A 65 30.26 -9.25 3.59
CA ALA A 65 30.51 -9.92 4.87
C ALA A 65 31.60 -9.24 5.74
N ARG A 66 31.80 -7.93 5.63
CA ARG A 66 32.79 -7.17 6.43
C ARG A 66 32.07 -6.05 7.19
N TYR A 67 31.49 -6.39 8.33
CA TYR A 67 30.59 -5.54 9.11
C TYR A 67 31.10 -5.34 10.56
N PRO A 68 30.66 -4.28 11.26
CA PRO A 68 31.05 -4.06 12.65
C PRO A 68 30.77 -5.27 13.55
N ILE A 69 29.61 -5.91 13.40
CA ILE A 69 29.22 -7.15 14.06
C ILE A 69 28.51 -8.06 13.06
N HIS A 70 28.94 -9.32 12.96
CA HIS A 70 28.36 -10.29 12.04
C HIS A 70 28.31 -11.70 12.66
N TRP A 71 27.10 -12.21 12.93
CA TRP A 71 26.88 -13.64 13.13
C TRP A 71 26.73 -14.33 11.78
N HIS A 72 27.66 -15.22 11.44
CA HIS A 72 27.69 -15.86 10.12
C HIS A 72 27.40 -17.35 10.22
N ILE A 73 26.15 -17.71 9.96
CA ILE A 73 25.65 -19.08 9.79
C ILE A 73 25.94 -19.93 11.04
N ILE A 74 25.53 -19.44 12.22
CA ILE A 74 25.71 -20.18 13.47
C ILE A 74 24.63 -21.26 13.64
N GLY A 75 23.47 -21.09 13.01
CA GLY A 75 22.25 -21.81 13.39
C GLY A 75 21.72 -21.23 14.70
N LYS A 76 21.45 -22.07 15.72
CA LYS A 76 20.93 -21.60 17.00
C LYS A 76 22.01 -20.93 17.85
N ALA A 77 21.83 -19.65 18.12
CA ALA A 77 22.75 -18.83 18.91
C ALA A 77 22.11 -18.34 20.23
N SER A 78 21.19 -19.11 20.80
CA SER A 78 20.47 -18.74 22.03
C SER A 78 21.43 -18.30 23.14
N GLY A 79 21.17 -17.11 23.68
CA GLY A 79 21.98 -16.49 24.74
C GLY A 79 23.17 -15.67 24.25
N GLN A 80 23.51 -15.70 22.95
CA GLN A 80 24.47 -14.75 22.36
C GLN A 80 23.85 -13.38 22.18
N TYR A 81 24.67 -12.33 22.29
CA TYR A 81 24.14 -10.96 22.26
C TYR A 81 25.16 -9.90 21.86
N ILE A 82 24.60 -8.77 21.41
CA ILE A 82 25.22 -7.45 21.54
C ILE A 82 24.28 -6.53 22.30
N GLU A 83 24.77 -5.93 23.38
CA GLU A 83 23.96 -5.04 24.20
C GLU A 83 24.70 -3.79 24.70
N ASN A 84 23.96 -2.71 24.93
CA ASN A 84 24.49 -1.47 25.52
C ASN A 84 25.68 -0.87 24.74
N ALA A 85 25.84 -1.20 23.45
CA ALA A 85 26.95 -0.77 22.63
C ALA A 85 26.65 0.56 21.92
N SER A 86 27.70 1.19 21.39
CA SER A 86 27.59 2.24 20.39
C SER A 86 28.30 1.81 19.10
N ILE A 87 27.66 2.02 17.95
CA ILE A 87 28.18 1.62 16.64
C ILE A 87 28.01 2.79 15.69
N HIS A 88 29.08 3.53 15.40
CA HIS A 88 28.93 4.78 14.66
C HIS A 88 30.06 5.07 13.68
N ASP A 89 29.74 5.90 12.69
CA ASP A 89 30.61 6.22 11.56
C ASP A 89 31.08 4.93 10.86
N THR A 90 30.11 4.08 10.50
CA THR A 90 30.39 2.80 9.84
C THR A 90 30.42 2.96 8.33
N TYR A 91 31.25 2.15 7.67
CA TYR A 91 31.36 2.14 6.21
C TYR A 91 30.52 1.04 5.55
N SER A 92 29.96 0.12 6.33
CA SER A 92 28.98 -0.86 5.87
C SER A 92 28.27 -1.53 7.05
N ARG A 93 26.94 -1.41 7.09
CA ARG A 93 26.02 -2.01 8.07
C ARG A 93 26.31 -1.61 9.53
N CYS A 94 25.55 -2.19 10.45
CA CYS A 94 25.81 -2.14 11.89
C CYS A 94 25.94 -3.57 12.44
N VAL A 95 24.79 -4.24 12.61
CA VAL A 95 24.69 -5.59 13.16
C VAL A 95 24.04 -6.47 12.12
N THR A 96 24.79 -7.47 11.66
CA THR A 96 24.31 -8.48 10.70
C THR A 96 24.07 -9.81 11.40
N VAL A 97 22.87 -10.34 11.21
CA VAL A 97 22.49 -11.70 11.61
C VAL A 97 22.19 -12.48 10.34
N HIS A 98 23.06 -13.42 10.00
CA HIS A 98 22.99 -14.19 8.77
C HIS A 98 22.93 -15.67 9.13
N GLY A 99 21.88 -16.37 8.70
CA GLY A 99 21.72 -17.81 8.93
C GLY A 99 21.76 -18.20 10.40
N THR A 100 21.29 -17.31 11.27
CA THR A 100 21.45 -17.42 12.71
C THR A 100 20.15 -17.07 13.41
N ASP A 101 19.79 -17.89 14.40
CA ASP A 101 18.55 -17.80 15.16
C ASP A 101 18.80 -17.48 16.63
N ASP A 102 17.78 -16.93 17.30
CA ASP A 102 17.72 -16.71 18.75
C ASP A 102 18.80 -15.76 19.34
N VAL A 103 19.36 -14.82 18.56
CA VAL A 103 20.28 -13.79 19.11
C VAL A 103 19.52 -12.62 19.73
N ARG A 104 20.17 -11.94 20.70
CA ARG A 104 19.65 -10.71 21.31
C ARG A 104 20.49 -9.50 20.92
N VAL A 105 19.87 -8.56 20.22
CA VAL A 105 20.43 -7.26 19.81
C VAL A 105 19.66 -6.19 20.58
N GLU A 106 20.25 -5.66 21.65
CA GLU A 106 19.49 -4.88 22.64
C GLU A 106 20.17 -3.57 23.06
N ASN A 107 19.41 -2.47 23.13
CA ASN A 107 19.85 -1.21 23.72
C ASN A 107 21.16 -0.66 23.10
N ASN A 108 21.31 -0.81 21.79
CA ASN A 108 22.46 -0.30 21.05
C ASN A 108 22.13 1.06 20.42
N VAL A 109 23.08 1.99 20.44
CA VAL A 109 22.98 3.28 19.76
C VAL A 109 23.82 3.22 18.49
N THR A 110 23.23 3.49 17.33
CA THR A 110 23.94 3.60 16.07
C THR A 110 23.79 4.98 15.47
N PHE A 111 24.87 5.48 14.85
CA PHE A 111 24.89 6.83 14.29
C PHE A 111 25.76 6.92 13.03
N ASN A 112 25.27 7.61 12.00
CA ASN A 112 26.01 7.86 10.76
C ASN A 112 26.53 6.57 10.11
N THR A 113 25.60 5.69 9.75
CA THR A 113 25.89 4.33 9.27
C THR A 113 25.62 4.22 7.77
N VAL A 114 26.25 3.28 7.07
CA VAL A 114 26.11 3.12 5.61
C VAL A 114 25.45 1.80 5.25
N GLY A 115 24.44 1.85 4.39
CA GLY A 115 23.58 0.72 4.03
C GLY A 115 22.66 0.28 5.18
N HIS A 116 21.99 -0.86 5.02
CA HIS A 116 21.09 -1.43 6.02
C HIS A 116 21.76 -1.57 7.41
N CYS A 117 21.28 -0.91 8.46
CA CYS A 117 22.00 -0.90 9.74
C CYS A 117 21.84 -2.23 10.51
N PHE A 118 20.63 -2.55 10.95
CA PHE A 118 20.29 -3.85 11.53
C PHE A 118 19.78 -4.76 10.39
N PHE A 119 20.54 -5.82 10.07
CA PHE A 119 20.41 -6.53 8.80
C PHE A 119 20.24 -8.04 9.01
N LEU A 120 19.08 -8.57 8.60
CA LEU A 120 18.86 -10.01 8.37
C LEU A 120 19.17 -10.35 6.91
N GLU A 121 19.99 -11.37 6.66
CA GLU A 121 20.56 -11.54 5.31
C GLU A 121 19.68 -12.38 4.39
N ASP A 122 19.29 -13.60 4.78
CA ASP A 122 18.80 -14.60 3.83
C ASP A 122 17.34 -15.02 4.02
N GLY A 123 16.64 -14.52 5.02
CA GLY A 123 15.22 -14.81 5.25
C GLY A 123 14.97 -16.12 5.98
N VAL A 124 16.01 -16.82 6.42
CA VAL A 124 15.92 -18.02 7.29
C VAL A 124 15.95 -17.68 8.77
N GLU A 125 16.36 -16.46 9.12
CA GLU A 125 16.66 -16.06 10.49
C GLU A 125 15.38 -15.85 11.29
N THR A 126 15.19 -16.65 12.34
CA THR A 126 14.02 -16.60 13.24
C THR A 126 14.48 -16.51 14.69
N GLY A 127 13.59 -16.25 15.64
CA GLY A 127 14.04 -16.30 17.04
C GLY A 127 14.64 -15.00 17.57
N ASN A 128 15.14 -14.15 16.68
CA ASN A 128 16.00 -13.04 17.04
C ASN A 128 15.20 -11.90 17.67
N GLN A 129 15.88 -11.15 18.55
CA GLN A 129 15.28 -10.09 19.33
C GLN A 129 16.04 -8.78 19.10
N PHE A 130 15.36 -7.81 18.49
CA PHE A 130 15.81 -6.43 18.32
C PHE A 130 15.01 -5.55 19.28
N ILE A 131 15.63 -5.14 20.38
CA ILE A 131 14.93 -4.48 21.49
C ILE A 131 15.61 -3.16 21.83
N ARG A 132 14.86 -2.05 21.87
CA ARG A 132 15.34 -0.73 22.33
C ARG A 132 16.59 -0.23 21.59
N ASN A 133 16.80 -0.62 20.33
CA ASN A 133 17.91 -0.10 19.55
C ASN A 133 17.54 1.25 18.94
N LEU A 134 18.50 2.17 18.92
CA LEU A 134 18.36 3.49 18.35
C LEU A 134 19.26 3.59 17.12
N ALA A 135 18.67 3.72 15.93
CA ALA A 135 19.38 3.97 14.68
C ALA A 135 19.20 5.42 14.23
N ILE A 136 20.30 6.16 14.12
CA ILE A 136 20.28 7.56 13.68
C ILE A 136 21.13 7.73 12.42
N GLN A 137 20.59 8.40 11.40
CA GLN A 137 21.34 8.79 10.20
C GLN A 137 21.91 7.59 9.43
N THR A 138 21.01 6.72 8.93
CA THR A 138 21.36 5.61 8.05
C THR A 138 21.40 6.08 6.60
N LYS A 139 22.55 5.96 5.93
CA LYS A 139 22.79 6.53 4.60
C LYS A 139 22.96 5.46 3.53
N CYS A 140 22.66 5.77 2.27
CA CYS A 140 23.02 4.86 1.17
C CYS A 140 24.54 4.82 0.94
N HIS A 141 25.19 6.00 0.98
CA HIS A 141 26.59 6.15 0.58
C HIS A 141 27.45 6.84 1.66
N PRO A 142 28.74 6.46 1.82
CA PRO A 142 29.63 7.09 2.80
C PRO A 142 30.04 8.51 2.40
N ASP A 143 30.09 8.80 1.10
CA ASP A 143 30.66 10.02 0.49
C ASP A 143 29.63 11.14 0.24
N GLY A 144 28.39 10.97 0.71
CA GLY A 144 27.32 11.95 0.57
C GLY A 144 26.67 11.99 -0.82
N LYS A 145 26.96 11.01 -1.69
CA LYS A 145 26.17 10.82 -2.92
C LYS A 145 24.70 10.58 -2.59
N PRO A 146 23.77 11.05 -3.44
CA PRO A 146 22.36 10.79 -3.26
C PRO A 146 22.05 9.30 -3.47
N CYS A 147 21.05 8.80 -2.76
CA CYS A 147 20.41 7.52 -3.06
C CYS A 147 19.74 7.55 -4.45
N ILE A 148 19.66 6.39 -5.09
CA ILE A 148 18.84 6.18 -6.30
C ILE A 148 17.83 5.07 -5.98
N PRO A 149 16.80 5.35 -5.17
CA PRO A 149 15.95 4.30 -4.63
C PRO A 149 14.99 3.71 -5.67
N THR A 150 14.49 2.51 -5.37
CA THR A 150 13.32 1.95 -6.07
C THR A 150 12.07 2.26 -5.26
N ASN A 151 11.40 3.37 -5.59
CA ASN A 151 10.22 3.87 -4.87
C ASN A 151 8.99 3.98 -5.79
N LEU A 152 7.79 3.98 -5.18
CA LEU A 152 6.52 4.12 -5.90
C LEU A 152 6.08 5.60 -5.97
N PHE A 153 6.85 6.42 -6.67
CA PHE A 153 6.46 7.79 -7.02
C PHE A 153 6.87 8.02 -8.48
N LEU A 154 6.01 8.62 -9.33
CA LEU A 154 6.25 8.67 -10.78
C LEU A 154 7.65 9.18 -11.18
N ALA A 155 8.21 10.15 -10.45
CA ALA A 155 9.56 10.68 -10.71
C ALA A 155 10.70 9.70 -10.36
N HIS A 156 10.40 8.68 -9.55
CA HIS A 156 11.35 7.74 -8.94
C HIS A 156 11.00 6.26 -9.20
N GLN A 157 10.04 5.98 -10.09
CA GLN A 157 9.69 4.61 -10.51
C GLN A 157 10.73 4.02 -11.46
N SER A 158 11.87 3.64 -10.89
CA SER A 158 12.99 3.05 -11.63
C SER A 158 13.73 2.06 -10.75
N THR A 159 14.10 0.92 -11.31
CA THR A 159 14.97 -0.08 -10.66
C THR A 159 16.45 0.12 -11.00
N LYS A 160 16.81 1.13 -11.80
CA LYS A 160 18.20 1.34 -12.27
C LYS A 160 19.22 1.55 -11.14
N GLY A 161 18.79 2.05 -9.98
CA GLY A 161 19.67 2.19 -8.82
C GLY A 161 20.19 0.86 -8.28
N GLN A 162 19.50 -0.23 -8.57
CA GLN A 162 19.91 -1.60 -8.22
C GLN A 162 21.08 -2.11 -9.07
N ASP A 163 21.42 -1.43 -10.17
CA ASP A 163 22.55 -1.76 -11.05
C ASP A 163 23.74 -0.80 -10.84
N ALA A 164 23.72 0.02 -9.79
CA ALA A 164 24.82 0.95 -9.48
C ALA A 164 26.12 0.19 -9.18
N LYS A 165 27.27 0.83 -9.45
CA LYS A 165 28.59 0.21 -9.25
C LYS A 165 29.15 0.38 -7.84
N ASP A 166 28.54 1.27 -7.06
CA ASP A 166 28.92 1.65 -5.71
C ASP A 166 27.89 1.16 -4.67
N ILE A 167 27.33 -0.03 -4.90
CA ILE A 167 26.48 -0.77 -3.96
C ILE A 167 26.98 -2.20 -3.79
N LEU A 168 26.74 -2.80 -2.63
CA LEU A 168 27.05 -4.21 -2.35
C LEU A 168 25.89 -5.12 -2.75
N LEU A 169 24.68 -4.72 -2.38
CA LEU A 169 23.44 -5.40 -2.69
C LEU A 169 22.56 -4.49 -3.56
N PRO A 170 21.71 -5.05 -4.44
CA PRO A 170 20.71 -4.28 -5.19
C PRO A 170 19.89 -3.31 -4.32
N SER A 171 19.63 -3.67 -3.06
CA SER A 171 18.84 -2.88 -2.11
C SER A 171 19.57 -1.71 -1.44
N ASP A 172 20.89 -1.57 -1.58
CA ASP A 172 21.66 -0.56 -0.83
C ASP A 172 21.36 0.88 -1.22
N ASN A 173 20.89 1.10 -2.45
CA ASN A 173 20.38 2.40 -2.88
C ASN A 173 18.97 2.71 -2.33
N THR A 174 18.40 1.82 -1.52
CA THR A 174 17.16 1.98 -0.76
C THR A 174 17.44 1.63 0.72
N ALA A 175 18.49 2.22 1.30
CA ALA A 175 19.00 1.83 2.62
C ALA A 175 17.94 1.94 3.74
N SER A 176 18.05 1.07 4.75
CA SER A 176 17.11 1.06 5.87
C SER A 176 17.79 0.95 7.23
N SER A 177 17.19 1.53 8.26
CA SER A 177 17.70 1.35 9.62
C SER A 177 17.50 -0.09 10.10
N PHE A 178 16.34 -0.68 9.80
CA PHE A 178 16.03 -2.08 10.05
C PHE A 178 15.63 -2.75 8.74
N TRP A 179 16.42 -3.74 8.30
CA TRP A 179 16.16 -4.59 7.15
C TRP A 179 15.74 -5.99 7.64
N ILE A 180 14.50 -6.34 7.36
CA ILE A 180 13.78 -7.46 7.94
C ILE A 180 13.35 -8.40 6.81
N THR A 181 14.02 -9.53 6.68
CA THR A 181 13.73 -10.54 5.65
C THR A 181 12.90 -11.71 6.16
N ASN A 182 12.63 -11.78 7.47
CA ASN A 182 11.76 -12.80 8.07
C ASN A 182 10.97 -12.19 9.25
N PRO A 183 9.63 -12.31 9.25
CA PRO A 183 8.79 -11.66 10.26
C PRO A 183 8.74 -12.43 11.59
N ASP A 184 9.32 -13.63 11.68
CA ASP A 184 9.35 -14.45 12.89
C ASP A 184 10.47 -14.04 13.88
N ASN A 185 10.57 -12.73 14.11
CA ASN A 185 11.53 -12.08 15.01
C ASN A 185 10.82 -10.99 15.84
N VAL A 186 11.43 -10.59 16.96
CA VAL A 186 10.88 -9.57 17.85
C VAL A 186 11.50 -8.21 17.53
N TYR A 187 10.67 -7.22 17.21
CA TYR A 187 11.05 -5.82 17.10
C TYR A 187 10.26 -5.00 18.11
N ARG A 188 10.91 -4.65 19.23
CA ARG A 188 10.26 -3.95 20.34
C ARG A 188 10.98 -2.66 20.72
N ASP A 189 10.23 -1.57 20.82
CA ASP A 189 10.69 -0.26 21.33
C ASP A 189 11.93 0.28 20.61
N ASN A 190 12.15 -0.08 19.34
CA ASN A 190 13.27 0.43 18.56
C ASN A 190 12.93 1.79 17.95
N VAL A 191 13.96 2.58 17.65
CA VAL A 191 13.81 3.88 17.00
C VAL A 191 14.65 3.93 15.72
N ALA A 192 14.03 4.35 14.62
CA ALA A 192 14.67 4.66 13.35
C ALA A 192 14.51 6.14 13.02
N ALA A 193 15.62 6.88 13.10
CA ALA A 193 15.65 8.33 13.06
C ALA A 193 16.57 8.84 11.93
N GLY A 194 16.00 9.32 10.83
CA GLY A 194 16.77 9.97 9.77
C GLY A 194 17.51 9.02 8.83
N SER A 195 16.92 7.88 8.49
CA SER A 195 17.37 7.12 7.31
C SER A 195 17.19 7.95 6.04
N ASP A 196 18.13 7.86 5.10
CA ASP A 196 17.98 8.45 3.76
C ASP A 196 16.70 7.93 3.08
N GLU A 197 16.37 6.66 3.28
CA GLU A 197 15.18 6.01 2.69
C GLU A 197 14.25 5.46 3.76
N ILE A 198 14.45 4.23 4.26
CA ILE A 198 13.42 3.53 5.05
C ILE A 198 13.80 3.41 6.54
N GLY A 199 12.86 3.63 7.45
CA GLY A 199 13.04 3.31 8.87
C GLY A 199 13.07 1.80 9.10
N PHE A 200 11.90 1.16 9.00
CA PHE A 200 11.71 -0.29 9.11
C PHE A 200 11.25 -0.88 7.78
N TRP A 201 12.01 -1.82 7.23
CA TRP A 201 11.66 -2.48 5.96
C TRP A 201 11.48 -3.98 6.16
N TYR A 202 10.23 -4.43 6.14
CA TYR A 202 9.86 -5.84 5.94
C TYR A 202 9.97 -6.18 4.44
N ALA A 203 11.18 -6.54 4.02
CA ALA A 203 11.52 -6.93 2.66
C ALA A 203 11.53 -8.46 2.56
N LEU A 204 10.33 -9.06 2.52
CA LEU A 204 10.18 -10.51 2.67
C LEU A 204 10.36 -11.25 1.34
N PRO A 205 11.40 -12.09 1.17
CA PRO A 205 11.50 -12.93 -0.01
C PRO A 205 10.47 -14.06 0.04
N THR A 206 10.18 -14.67 -1.11
CA THR A 206 9.26 -15.82 -1.20
C THR A 206 9.83 -17.04 -0.47
N HIS A 207 11.11 -17.28 -0.67
CA HIS A 207 11.93 -18.34 -0.07
C HIS A 207 13.28 -17.75 0.33
N PRO A 208 14.05 -18.45 1.18
CA PRO A 208 15.41 -18.06 1.49
C PRO A 208 16.28 -17.73 0.27
N THR A 209 17.11 -16.70 0.41
CA THR A 209 18.05 -16.25 -0.62
C THR A 209 19.51 -16.55 -0.22
N GLY A 210 20.46 -16.06 -1.01
CA GLY A 210 21.89 -16.05 -0.66
C GLY A 210 22.45 -17.44 -0.31
N ALA A 211 23.08 -17.57 0.85
CA ALA A 211 23.75 -18.80 1.28
C ALA A 211 22.77 -19.93 1.63
N PHE A 212 21.47 -19.65 1.68
CA PHE A 212 20.40 -20.62 1.92
C PHE A 212 19.50 -20.87 0.70
N LEU A 213 19.80 -20.25 -0.45
CA LEU A 213 19.14 -20.57 -1.71
C LEU A 213 19.36 -22.05 -2.06
N ASP A 214 18.28 -22.74 -2.41
CA ASP A 214 18.25 -24.16 -2.81
C ASP A 214 18.89 -25.15 -1.82
N LYS A 215 19.05 -24.76 -0.54
CA LYS A 215 19.46 -25.69 0.52
C LYS A 215 18.31 -26.60 0.95
N GLU A 216 18.67 -27.78 1.42
CA GLU A 216 17.72 -28.75 1.97
C GLU A 216 16.86 -28.09 3.07
N GLY A 217 15.54 -28.13 2.90
CA GLY A 217 14.56 -27.53 3.81
C GLY A 217 14.19 -26.08 3.52
N SER A 218 14.95 -25.34 2.69
CA SER A 218 14.63 -23.94 2.34
C SER A 218 13.32 -23.78 1.57
N ASP A 219 12.93 -24.81 0.81
CA ASP A 219 11.64 -24.92 0.11
C ASP A 219 10.43 -24.93 1.05
N ASN A 220 10.65 -25.26 2.34
CA ASN A 220 9.63 -25.26 3.38
C ASN A 220 9.64 -23.97 4.22
N ILE A 221 10.51 -23.00 3.90
CA ILE A 221 10.58 -21.71 4.59
C ILE A 221 9.93 -20.65 3.69
N TRP A 222 8.92 -19.96 4.24
CA TRP A 222 8.10 -18.99 3.50
C TRP A 222 7.97 -17.66 4.28
N PRO A 223 8.95 -16.75 4.23
CA PRO A 223 8.90 -15.51 5.01
C PRO A 223 7.65 -14.68 4.78
N GLY A 224 7.21 -14.54 3.52
CA GLY A 224 5.95 -13.85 3.17
C GLY A 224 4.67 -14.56 3.64
N ARG A 225 4.74 -15.80 4.15
CA ARG A 225 3.58 -16.55 4.69
C ARG A 225 3.63 -16.77 6.19
N THR A 226 4.74 -16.39 6.81
CA THR A 226 4.94 -16.53 8.24
C THR A 226 4.23 -15.39 8.97
N LYS A 227 3.62 -15.69 10.11
CA LYS A 227 3.00 -14.67 10.96
C LYS A 227 4.06 -13.75 11.57
N VAL A 228 3.79 -12.46 11.66
CA VAL A 228 4.61 -11.53 12.45
C VAL A 228 4.64 -11.99 13.89
N ARG A 229 5.85 -12.24 14.42
CA ARG A 229 6.04 -12.64 15.80
C ARG A 229 5.73 -11.47 16.73
N GLU A 230 6.42 -10.35 16.57
CA GLU A 230 6.16 -9.13 17.32
C GLU A 230 6.72 -7.89 16.63
N PHE A 231 5.88 -6.88 16.46
CA PHE A 231 6.27 -5.51 16.14
C PHE A 231 5.50 -4.56 17.05
N SER A 232 6.15 -4.05 18.10
CA SER A 232 5.49 -3.28 19.15
C SER A 232 6.29 -2.07 19.61
N GLY A 233 5.64 -0.91 19.73
CA GLY A 233 6.21 0.29 20.36
C GLY A 233 7.36 0.95 19.58
N ASN A 234 7.57 0.56 18.33
CA ASN A 234 8.66 1.11 17.51
C ASN A 234 8.32 2.53 17.02
N VAL A 235 9.36 3.34 16.83
CA VAL A 235 9.27 4.73 16.35
C VAL A 235 10.07 4.91 15.06
N ALA A 236 9.48 5.52 14.04
CA ALA A 236 10.21 5.92 12.84
C ALA A 236 9.95 7.39 12.48
N HIS A 237 11.00 8.20 12.43
CA HIS A 237 10.85 9.60 12.07
C HIS A 237 11.99 10.18 11.25
N SER A 238 11.69 11.27 10.53
CA SER A 238 12.67 11.99 9.70
C SER A 238 13.29 11.15 8.57
N ASN A 239 12.65 10.03 8.20
CA ASN A 239 13.06 9.18 7.09
C ASN A 239 12.40 9.65 5.77
N PHE A 240 12.71 9.01 4.64
CA PHE A 240 11.82 9.12 3.47
C PHE A 240 10.50 8.38 3.77
N ASP A 241 10.57 7.08 4.07
CA ASP A 241 9.44 6.26 4.51
C ASP A 241 9.68 5.72 5.93
N GLY A 242 8.64 5.75 6.77
CA GLY A 242 8.73 5.26 8.15
C GLY A 242 8.82 3.74 8.23
N MET A 243 7.77 3.05 7.79
CA MET A 243 7.70 1.59 7.70
C MET A 243 7.23 1.17 6.31
N VAL A 244 7.93 0.21 5.72
CA VAL A 244 7.60 -0.43 4.44
C VAL A 244 7.44 -1.93 4.63
N LEU A 245 6.29 -2.47 4.23
CA LEU A 245 5.97 -3.89 4.16
C LEU A 245 5.63 -4.26 2.71
N ASP A 246 6.64 -4.32 1.85
CA ASP A 246 6.53 -4.60 0.41
C ASP A 246 7.96 -4.77 -0.15
N ARG A 247 8.07 -5.03 -1.45
CA ARG A 247 9.34 -4.96 -2.20
C ARG A 247 10.39 -5.97 -1.70
N GLY A 248 9.96 -7.18 -1.38
CA GLY A 248 10.87 -8.24 -0.98
C GLY A 248 11.80 -8.68 -2.13
N PRO A 249 13.05 -9.04 -1.84
CA PRO A 249 14.01 -9.43 -2.85
C PRO A 249 13.68 -10.81 -3.45
N ASN A 250 14.04 -11.00 -4.71
CA ASN A 250 14.07 -12.29 -5.37
C ASN A 250 15.40 -13.03 -5.11
N ALA A 251 15.60 -14.20 -5.72
CA ALA A 251 16.82 -15.00 -5.55
C ALA A 251 18.11 -14.27 -5.97
N GLU A 252 18.02 -13.30 -6.89
CA GLU A 252 19.15 -12.45 -7.31
C GLU A 252 19.31 -11.19 -6.42
N GLY A 253 18.56 -11.08 -5.34
CA GLY A 253 18.56 -9.91 -4.44
C GLY A 253 17.84 -8.69 -5.01
N ARG A 254 17.22 -8.79 -6.19
CA ARG A 254 16.54 -7.68 -6.87
C ARG A 254 15.07 -7.60 -6.45
N PHE A 255 14.47 -6.42 -6.55
CA PHE A 255 13.08 -6.20 -6.16
C PHE A 255 12.38 -5.20 -7.08
N GLY A 256 11.06 -5.32 -7.18
CA GLY A 256 10.22 -4.38 -7.89
C GLY A 256 9.63 -3.30 -6.98
N ILE A 257 8.71 -2.52 -7.54
CA ILE A 257 7.82 -1.62 -6.79
C ILE A 257 6.66 -2.36 -6.11
N ALA A 258 6.53 -3.66 -6.35
CA ALA A 258 5.54 -4.55 -5.75
C ALA A 258 6.05 -5.99 -5.64
N GLY A 259 5.60 -6.70 -4.60
CA GLY A 259 5.78 -8.15 -4.38
C GLY A 259 6.92 -8.48 -3.39
N PRO A 260 7.19 -9.77 -3.14
CA PRO A 260 6.28 -10.70 -2.47
C PRO A 260 5.59 -10.08 -1.24
N ASN A 261 4.38 -10.55 -0.94
CA ASN A 261 3.50 -9.91 0.03
C ASN A 261 3.47 -10.68 1.34
N LEU A 262 3.23 -10.00 2.46
CA LEU A 262 2.92 -10.68 3.72
C LEU A 262 1.46 -11.14 3.70
N THR A 263 1.24 -12.45 3.76
CA THR A 263 -0.08 -13.06 3.86
C THR A 263 0.08 -14.28 4.73
N SER A 264 -0.20 -14.14 6.02
CA SER A 264 0.14 -15.16 6.99
C SER A 264 -0.87 -16.30 7.02
N TYR A 265 -0.37 -17.53 7.13
CA TYR A 265 -1.18 -18.75 7.22
C TYR A 265 -0.93 -19.48 8.55
N ASN A 266 -1.88 -20.33 9.00
CA ASN A 266 -1.68 -21.17 10.18
C ASN A 266 -0.45 -22.08 10.04
N ASP A 267 -0.28 -22.66 8.85
CA ASP A 267 0.92 -23.34 8.40
C ASP A 267 1.46 -22.58 7.18
N PRO A 268 2.62 -21.90 7.28
CA PRO A 268 3.23 -21.16 6.17
C PRO A 268 3.50 -22.01 4.92
N THR A 269 3.63 -23.33 5.06
CA THR A 269 3.87 -24.25 3.94
C THR A 269 2.59 -24.68 3.21
N ASP A 270 1.41 -24.49 3.84
CA ASP A 270 0.11 -24.86 3.27
C ASP A 270 -0.83 -23.64 3.16
N PRO A 271 -1.00 -23.08 1.95
CA PRO A 271 -1.97 -22.00 1.70
C PRO A 271 -3.43 -22.36 1.98
N LYS A 272 -3.76 -23.64 2.22
CA LYS A 272 -5.11 -24.08 2.60
C LYS A 272 -5.31 -24.17 4.10
N SER A 273 -4.27 -23.98 4.91
CA SER A 273 -4.33 -24.04 6.37
C SER A 273 -5.15 -22.91 7.01
N GLY A 274 -5.57 -21.92 6.20
CA GLY A 274 -6.36 -20.77 6.64
C GLY A 274 -5.47 -19.58 7.00
N LEU A 275 -5.97 -18.38 6.69
CA LEU A 275 -5.28 -17.13 6.96
C LEU A 275 -5.28 -16.80 8.45
N VAL A 276 -4.19 -16.21 8.92
CA VAL A 276 -4.06 -15.68 10.29
C VAL A 276 -3.68 -14.22 10.25
N ILE A 277 -4.14 -13.49 11.25
CA ILE A 277 -3.87 -12.06 11.37
C ILE A 277 -2.41 -11.80 11.73
N SER A 278 -1.77 -10.84 11.06
CA SER A 278 -0.49 -10.26 11.48
C SER A 278 -0.72 -8.88 12.10
N GLU A 279 -0.24 -8.70 13.33
CA GLU A 279 -0.49 -7.52 14.15
C GLU A 279 0.76 -6.61 14.22
N PHE A 280 0.53 -5.30 14.04
CA PHE A 280 1.52 -4.24 14.21
C PHE A 280 0.99 -3.28 15.28
N ASP A 281 1.66 -3.21 16.41
CA ASP A 281 1.14 -2.58 17.62
C ASP A 281 1.93 -1.32 18.00
N ASN A 282 1.21 -0.27 18.38
CA ASN A 282 1.76 0.95 18.98
C ASN A 282 2.91 1.62 18.20
N PHE A 283 2.86 1.58 16.86
CA PHE A 283 3.85 2.24 16.02
C PHE A 283 3.66 3.76 16.00
N THR A 284 4.74 4.49 16.20
CA THR A 284 4.76 5.96 16.10
C THR A 284 5.57 6.37 14.87
N GLY A 285 4.95 7.11 13.95
CA GLY A 285 5.58 7.52 12.69
C GLY A 285 5.42 9.01 12.43
N TYR A 286 6.49 9.80 12.43
CA TYR A 286 6.35 11.24 12.20
C TYR A 286 7.43 11.88 11.34
N LYS A 287 7.06 12.95 10.63
CA LYS A 287 7.99 13.69 9.74
C LYS A 287 8.73 12.79 8.75
N ASN A 288 8.11 11.71 8.29
CA ASN A 288 8.63 10.95 7.16
C ASN A 288 8.22 11.68 5.87
N ARG A 289 9.17 11.84 4.95
CA ARG A 289 9.04 12.71 3.77
C ARG A 289 8.07 12.19 2.71
N ASN A 290 7.63 10.94 2.84
CA ASN A 290 6.64 10.32 1.98
C ASN A 290 5.54 9.71 2.85
N GLY A 291 5.66 8.44 3.23
CA GLY A 291 4.68 7.74 4.07
C GLY A 291 5.19 7.48 5.49
N ALA A 292 4.32 7.55 6.49
CA ALA A 292 4.62 6.90 7.76
C ALA A 292 4.53 5.36 7.63
N ILE A 293 3.52 4.86 6.92
CA ILE A 293 3.35 3.44 6.62
C ILE A 293 3.01 3.24 5.14
N TRP A 294 3.79 2.41 4.46
CA TRP A 294 3.41 1.74 3.22
C TRP A 294 3.37 0.23 3.48
N GLY A 295 2.29 -0.45 3.12
CA GLY A 295 2.23 -1.90 3.22
C GLY A 295 1.56 -2.58 2.04
N ARG A 296 1.83 -3.87 1.90
CA ARG A 296 1.18 -4.78 0.94
C ARG A 296 1.01 -6.16 1.56
N GLY A 297 -0.15 -6.78 1.34
CA GLY A 297 -0.48 -8.08 1.90
C GLY A 297 -1.95 -8.23 2.25
N GLU A 298 -2.31 -9.18 3.10
CA GLU A 298 -3.69 -9.35 3.58
C GLU A 298 -3.75 -9.67 5.07
N TYR A 299 -4.91 -9.34 5.67
CA TYR A 299 -5.26 -9.63 7.05
C TYR A 299 -4.30 -8.99 8.07
N HIS A 300 -3.97 -7.72 7.83
CA HIS A 300 -3.08 -6.95 8.71
C HIS A 300 -3.86 -6.05 9.66
N LEU A 301 -3.57 -6.17 10.95
CA LEU A 301 -4.15 -5.34 12.00
C LEU A 301 -3.11 -4.36 12.53
N TYR A 302 -3.42 -3.09 12.46
CA TYR A 302 -2.63 -2.00 13.01
C TYR A 302 -3.38 -1.37 14.18
N LYS A 303 -2.75 -1.32 15.34
CA LYS A 303 -3.41 -0.87 16.59
C LYS A 303 -2.59 0.22 17.25
N GLY A 304 -3.27 1.22 17.80
CA GLY A 304 -2.60 2.24 18.60
C GLY A 304 -1.59 3.08 17.81
N LEU A 305 -1.79 3.25 16.50
CA LEU A 305 -0.87 4.05 15.68
C LEU A 305 -0.87 5.51 16.15
N LYS A 306 0.30 6.16 16.07
CA LYS A 306 0.46 7.60 16.31
C LYS A 306 1.26 8.21 15.17
N LEU A 307 0.57 8.78 14.18
CA LEU A 307 1.19 9.26 12.96
C LEU A 307 1.06 10.78 12.83
N ALA A 308 2.16 11.51 12.71
CA ALA A 308 2.15 12.98 12.69
C ALA A 308 3.04 13.60 11.62
N ASP A 309 2.62 14.71 11.00
CA ASP A 309 3.45 15.51 10.09
C ASP A 309 4.05 14.72 8.90
N ASN A 310 3.40 13.64 8.46
CA ASN A 310 3.80 12.91 7.25
C ASN A 310 3.04 13.45 6.05
N ALA A 311 3.56 13.28 4.83
CA ALA A 311 2.81 13.68 3.64
C ALA A 311 1.61 12.74 3.46
N ILE A 312 1.83 11.47 3.78
CA ILE A 312 0.84 10.41 3.83
C ILE A 312 1.01 9.67 5.16
N GLY A 313 -0.04 9.61 5.98
CA GLY A 313 0.03 8.85 7.23
C GLY A 313 0.08 7.35 6.98
N PHE A 314 -0.92 6.81 6.26
CA PHE A 314 -1.06 5.38 6.05
C PHE A 314 -1.53 5.04 4.64
N THR A 315 -0.81 4.12 3.99
CA THR A 315 -1.19 3.46 2.73
C THR A 315 -0.97 1.96 2.87
N HIS A 316 -1.94 1.16 2.44
CA HIS A 316 -1.79 -0.30 2.41
C HIS A 316 -2.48 -0.87 1.19
N ALA A 317 -1.89 -1.87 0.55
CA ALA A 317 -2.38 -2.50 -0.66
C ALA A 317 -2.68 -3.99 -0.47
N SER A 318 -3.69 -4.51 -1.14
CA SER A 318 -3.95 -5.95 -1.12
C SER A 318 -2.83 -6.76 -1.77
N GLY A 319 -2.54 -7.91 -1.16
CA GLY A 319 -1.63 -8.92 -1.71
C GLY A 319 -2.33 -10.07 -2.44
N ILE A 320 -3.56 -10.40 -2.04
CA ILE A 320 -4.42 -11.44 -2.63
C ILE A 320 -5.91 -11.06 -2.48
N PRO A 321 -6.41 -10.13 -3.31
CA PRO A 321 -7.72 -9.53 -3.13
C PRO A 321 -8.88 -10.49 -2.84
N GLY A 322 -9.63 -10.19 -1.77
CA GLY A 322 -10.83 -10.95 -1.39
C GLY A 322 -10.55 -12.33 -0.78
N ALA A 323 -9.31 -12.62 -0.38
CA ALA A 323 -8.97 -13.86 0.32
C ALA A 323 -9.22 -13.78 1.84
N ALA A 324 -9.06 -12.59 2.43
CA ALA A 324 -9.23 -12.33 3.85
C ALA A 324 -10.52 -11.53 4.14
N PRO A 325 -11.01 -11.52 5.39
CA PRO A 325 -12.11 -10.64 5.80
C PRO A 325 -11.86 -9.15 5.54
N PHE A 326 -10.59 -8.73 5.61
CA PHE A 326 -10.12 -7.40 5.24
C PHE A 326 -8.64 -7.46 4.82
N THR A 327 -8.20 -6.49 4.03
CA THR A 327 -6.81 -6.28 3.67
C THR A 327 -6.02 -5.68 4.81
N SER A 328 -6.43 -4.50 5.27
CA SER A 328 -5.88 -3.86 6.46
C SER A 328 -6.98 -3.30 7.33
N LYS A 329 -6.74 -3.31 8.64
CA LYS A 329 -7.60 -2.69 9.63
C LYS A 329 -6.79 -1.82 10.56
N VAL A 330 -7.14 -0.55 10.67
CA VAL A 330 -6.54 0.40 11.63
C VAL A 330 -7.53 0.64 12.76
N VAL A 331 -7.10 0.43 13.99
CA VAL A 331 -7.96 0.59 15.18
C VAL A 331 -7.31 1.44 16.25
N ASP A 332 -8.12 2.16 17.01
CA ASP A 332 -7.73 2.89 18.24
C ASP A 332 -6.50 3.80 18.03
N SER A 333 -6.48 4.51 16.90
CA SER A 333 -5.29 5.21 16.41
C SER A 333 -5.45 6.74 16.38
N LEU A 334 -4.33 7.44 16.23
CA LEU A 334 -4.23 8.90 16.19
C LEU A 334 -3.41 9.34 14.97
N PHE A 335 -3.99 10.25 14.19
CA PHE A 335 -3.36 10.88 13.04
C PHE A 335 -3.36 12.40 13.22
N VAL A 336 -2.22 13.04 13.04
CA VAL A 336 -2.04 14.49 13.18
C VAL A 336 -1.47 15.04 11.89
N GLY A 337 -2.22 15.87 11.16
CA GLY A 337 -1.76 16.46 9.91
C GLY A 337 -0.61 17.42 10.14
N GLU A 338 -0.85 18.40 11.00
CA GLU A 338 0.11 19.42 11.37
C GLU A 338 0.18 19.58 12.89
N SER A 339 1.26 19.08 13.50
CA SER A 339 1.55 19.22 14.93
C SER A 339 2.24 20.56 15.23
N ASP A 340 2.49 20.84 16.52
CA ASP A 340 3.23 22.04 16.97
C ASP A 340 4.73 21.95 16.62
N ASN A 341 5.21 20.79 16.16
CA ASN A 341 6.56 20.61 15.70
C ASN A 341 6.72 21.19 14.29
N ILE A 342 7.12 22.46 14.22
CA ILE A 342 7.38 23.14 12.95
C ILE A 342 8.63 22.61 12.21
N GLY A 343 9.40 21.70 12.81
CA GLY A 343 10.63 21.18 12.21
C GLY A 343 11.72 22.25 12.08
N ASN A 344 12.53 22.13 11.03
CA ASN A 344 13.63 23.06 10.75
C ASN A 344 13.53 23.49 9.28
N PRO A 345 12.77 24.57 8.99
CA PRO A 345 12.66 25.09 7.64
C PRO A 345 14.03 25.39 7.03
N ARG A 346 14.32 24.82 5.86
CA ARG A 346 15.60 25.01 5.15
C ARG A 346 15.41 25.45 3.71
N THR A 347 14.35 25.00 3.04
CA THR A 347 14.08 25.44 1.65
C THR A 347 13.36 26.80 1.64
N PRO A 348 13.43 27.58 0.54
CA PRO A 348 12.67 28.83 0.42
C PRO A 348 11.16 28.64 0.66
N GLN A 349 10.61 27.52 0.21
CA GLN A 349 9.20 27.17 0.40
C GLN A 349 8.87 26.89 1.86
N GLU A 350 9.72 26.14 2.57
CA GLU A 350 9.56 25.89 4.01
C GLU A 350 9.70 27.18 4.83
N VAL A 351 10.67 28.04 4.50
CA VAL A 351 10.88 29.32 5.18
C VAL A 351 9.68 30.24 4.99
N THR A 352 9.14 30.29 3.76
CA THR A 352 7.92 31.06 3.45
C THR A 352 6.71 30.50 4.19
N TYR A 353 6.58 29.18 4.26
CA TYR A 353 5.47 28.51 4.96
C TYR A 353 5.60 28.58 6.49
N GLY A 354 6.81 28.75 7.02
CA GLY A 354 7.10 28.83 8.45
C GLY A 354 7.31 27.47 9.13
N ARG A 355 7.29 26.36 8.37
CA ARG A 355 7.55 25.00 8.89
C ARG A 355 8.15 24.09 7.81
N SER A 356 8.81 23.02 8.25
CA SER A 356 9.26 21.95 7.36
C SER A 356 8.07 21.34 6.60
N LEU A 357 8.30 21.03 5.33
CA LEU A 357 7.28 20.47 4.45
C LEU A 357 7.42 18.95 4.42
N PRO A 358 6.30 18.22 4.57
CA PRO A 358 6.36 16.78 4.63
C PRO A 358 6.60 16.14 3.25
N SER A 359 6.49 16.90 2.15
CA SER A 359 6.81 16.45 0.78
C SER A 359 7.77 17.43 0.11
N ALA A 360 8.52 16.95 -0.89
CA ALA A 360 9.36 17.80 -1.72
C ALA A 360 8.54 18.80 -2.56
N ALA A 361 7.34 18.41 -2.99
CA ALA A 361 6.39 19.32 -3.60
C ALA A 361 5.61 20.05 -2.50
N ALA A 362 5.82 21.36 -2.37
CA ALA A 362 5.26 22.14 -1.26
C ALA A 362 3.72 22.13 -1.21
N ASP A 363 3.11 22.01 -2.38
CA ASP A 363 1.67 22.00 -2.61
C ASP A 363 1.07 20.58 -2.67
N PHE A 364 1.83 19.54 -2.33
CA PHE A 364 1.33 18.18 -2.26
C PHE A 364 0.20 18.05 -1.22
N PRO A 365 -0.99 17.51 -1.60
CA PRO A 365 -2.10 17.31 -0.67
C PRO A 365 -1.74 16.32 0.44
N ILE A 366 -1.75 16.76 1.69
CA ILE A 366 -1.46 15.87 2.81
C ILE A 366 -2.71 15.10 3.23
N ARG A 367 -2.53 13.84 3.64
CA ARG A 367 -3.63 13.07 4.22
C ARG A 367 -3.23 12.11 5.33
N GLY A 368 -4.16 11.86 6.24
CA GLY A 368 -3.96 10.95 7.36
C GLY A 368 -4.00 9.50 6.90
N TYR A 369 -5.14 9.08 6.37
CA TYR A 369 -5.35 7.75 5.83
C TYR A 369 -5.67 7.83 4.35
N GLU A 370 -5.08 6.95 3.55
CA GLU A 370 -5.54 6.73 2.19
C GLU A 370 -5.88 5.27 1.91
N TYR A 371 -7.06 5.06 1.35
CA TYR A 371 -7.47 3.76 0.84
C TYR A 371 -6.72 3.45 -0.47
N TYR A 372 -6.30 2.20 -0.64
CA TYR A 372 -5.61 1.75 -1.85
C TYR A 372 -5.72 0.23 -2.02
N ASP A 373 -6.24 -0.25 -3.14
CA ASP A 373 -6.16 -1.68 -3.49
C ASP A 373 -6.99 -2.59 -2.54
N PHE A 374 -8.31 -2.62 -2.78
CA PHE A 374 -9.36 -3.44 -2.13
C PHE A 374 -9.91 -2.98 -0.76
N HIS A 375 -10.05 -3.87 0.23
CA HIS A 375 -10.95 -3.72 1.41
C HIS A 375 -10.18 -3.36 2.66
N HIS A 376 -10.43 -2.19 3.21
CA HIS A 376 -9.80 -1.68 4.41
C HIS A 376 -10.82 -1.08 5.37
N GLU A 377 -10.45 -1.05 6.65
CA GLU A 377 -11.31 -0.59 7.72
C GLU A 377 -10.58 0.37 8.66
N ILE A 378 -11.24 1.46 9.05
CA ILE A 378 -10.74 2.42 10.03
C ILE A 378 -11.72 2.51 11.21
N VAL A 379 -11.28 2.15 12.40
CA VAL A 379 -12.14 2.06 13.60
C VAL A 379 -11.57 2.88 14.74
N ASN A 380 -12.43 3.61 15.48
CA ASN A 380 -12.08 4.34 16.70
C ASN A 380 -10.85 5.25 16.57
N THR A 381 -10.71 5.92 15.43
CA THR A 381 -9.50 6.69 15.10
C THR A 381 -9.77 8.19 15.16
N THR A 382 -8.83 8.94 15.73
CA THR A 382 -8.90 10.40 15.83
C THR A 382 -7.97 11.07 14.82
N PHE A 383 -8.49 12.01 14.05
CA PHE A 383 -7.73 12.85 13.13
C PHE A 383 -7.68 14.29 13.64
N VAL A 384 -6.48 14.88 13.65
CA VAL A 384 -6.21 16.20 14.21
C VAL A 384 -5.50 17.08 13.19
N ASN A 385 -5.89 18.35 13.05
CA ASN A 385 -5.17 19.36 12.26
C ASN A 385 -4.92 19.02 10.77
N PHE A 386 -5.86 18.36 10.10
CA PHE A 386 -5.88 18.24 8.64
C PHE A 386 -6.69 19.39 8.04
N GLN A 387 -6.09 20.57 7.89
CA GLN A 387 -6.75 21.76 7.34
C GLN A 387 -6.13 22.18 6.00
N PRO A 388 -6.92 22.36 4.93
CA PRO A 388 -6.40 22.94 3.71
C PRO A 388 -6.02 24.40 3.94
N ASN A 389 -5.09 24.91 3.15
CA ASN A 389 -4.67 26.31 3.19
C ASN A 389 -4.31 26.82 1.79
N GLN A 390 -3.75 28.02 1.69
CA GLN A 390 -3.40 28.63 0.41
C GLN A 390 -2.30 27.86 -0.36
N LEU A 391 -1.46 27.09 0.34
CA LEU A 391 -0.35 26.35 -0.25
C LEU A 391 -0.80 24.97 -0.77
N ARG A 392 -1.64 24.26 0.00
CA ARG A 392 -2.04 22.88 -0.32
C ARG A 392 -3.42 22.52 0.24
N ASP A 393 -3.98 21.48 -0.34
CA ASP A 393 -5.13 20.77 0.21
C ASP A 393 -4.72 19.82 1.36
N ALA A 394 -5.68 19.46 2.21
CA ALA A 394 -5.50 18.50 3.29
C ALA A 394 -6.81 17.80 3.65
N GLY A 395 -6.75 16.51 3.92
CA GLY A 395 -7.90 15.74 4.40
C GLY A 395 -7.49 14.62 5.35
N ALA A 396 -8.34 14.29 6.32
CA ALA A 396 -8.11 13.16 7.20
C ALA A 396 -8.11 11.84 6.40
N ILE A 397 -9.08 11.67 5.49
CA ILE A 397 -9.25 10.47 4.65
C ILE A 397 -9.22 10.87 3.16
N SER A 398 -8.53 10.05 2.37
CA SER A 398 -8.46 10.14 0.91
C SER A 398 -8.30 8.73 0.32
N TYR A 399 -7.99 8.66 -0.97
CA TYR A 399 -7.43 7.49 -1.63
C TYR A 399 -6.02 7.77 -2.14
N LEU A 400 -5.25 6.71 -2.45
CA LEU A 400 -3.99 6.85 -3.15
C LEU A 400 -4.22 7.67 -4.42
N LEU A 401 -3.55 8.81 -4.49
CA LEU A 401 -3.84 9.81 -5.49
C LEU A 401 -3.63 9.26 -6.90
N PHE A 402 -4.75 9.20 -7.61
CA PHE A 402 -4.87 8.92 -9.05
C PHE A 402 -4.45 7.50 -9.45
N THR A 403 -4.55 6.57 -8.51
CA THR A 403 -4.23 5.17 -8.75
C THR A 403 -5.13 4.51 -9.80
N SER A 404 -4.52 3.59 -10.54
CA SER A 404 -5.18 2.71 -11.52
C SER A 404 -5.65 1.38 -10.92
N PHE A 405 -5.35 1.10 -9.64
CA PHE A 405 -5.71 -0.18 -9.02
C PHE A 405 -7.08 -0.12 -8.35
N GLY A 406 -7.83 -1.23 -8.45
CA GLY A 406 -9.21 -1.31 -8.01
C GLY A 406 -9.42 -0.99 -6.53
N MET A 407 -10.61 -0.52 -6.19
CA MET A 407 -11.00 -0.17 -4.82
C MET A 407 -12.27 -0.90 -4.46
N SER A 408 -12.41 -1.34 -3.21
CA SER A 408 -13.70 -1.83 -2.77
C SER A 408 -14.60 -0.67 -2.34
N THR A 409 -15.88 -0.73 -2.66
CA THR A 409 -16.93 0.08 -2.01
C THR A 409 -17.21 -0.38 -0.58
N SER A 410 -16.76 -1.60 -0.21
CA SER A 410 -16.86 -2.15 1.15
C SER A 410 -15.80 -1.60 2.12
N ASN A 411 -14.90 -0.73 1.64
CA ASN A 411 -14.07 0.10 2.51
C ASN A 411 -14.94 0.82 3.53
N SER A 412 -14.54 0.83 4.81
CA SER A 412 -15.43 1.29 5.86
C SER A 412 -14.77 2.05 6.99
N VAL A 413 -15.59 2.88 7.66
CA VAL A 413 -15.21 3.65 8.83
C VAL A 413 -16.24 3.51 9.94
N GLU A 414 -15.77 3.54 11.20
CA GLU A 414 -16.62 3.56 12.40
C GLU A 414 -15.90 4.27 13.56
N GLY A 415 -16.63 5.03 14.37
CA GLY A 415 -16.11 5.62 15.61
C GLY A 415 -15.06 6.71 15.40
N LEU A 416 -15.05 7.38 14.24
CA LEU A 416 -14.06 8.40 13.92
C LEU A 416 -14.31 9.73 14.64
N LYS A 417 -13.22 10.45 14.93
CA LYS A 417 -13.27 11.80 15.51
C LYS A 417 -12.38 12.76 14.73
N PHE A 418 -12.89 13.96 14.49
CA PHE A 418 -12.19 15.01 13.75
C PHE A 418 -12.01 16.25 14.62
N LEU A 419 -10.78 16.58 14.98
CA LEU A 419 -10.42 17.74 15.79
C LEU A 419 -9.66 18.74 14.93
N ASN A 420 -10.30 19.84 14.53
CA ASN A 420 -9.72 20.77 13.56
C ASN A 420 -9.23 20.03 12.30
N ALA A 421 -10.03 19.11 11.77
CA ALA A 421 -9.68 18.29 10.62
C ALA A 421 -10.83 18.27 9.61
N GLN A 422 -10.52 18.50 8.33
CA GLN A 422 -11.41 18.20 7.22
C GLN A 422 -11.51 16.67 7.11
N PRO A 423 -12.72 16.07 7.25
CA PRO A 423 -12.85 14.61 7.30
C PRO A 423 -12.39 13.90 6.03
N VAL A 424 -12.71 14.47 4.87
CA VAL A 424 -12.44 13.87 3.56
C VAL A 424 -11.90 14.93 2.62
N SER A 425 -10.90 14.58 1.82
CA SER A 425 -10.56 15.37 0.63
C SER A 425 -10.20 14.47 -0.54
N PHE A 426 -10.88 14.66 -1.67
CA PHE A 426 -10.50 14.09 -2.96
C PHE A 426 -9.93 15.20 -3.85
N PRO A 427 -8.63 15.53 -3.74
CA PRO A 427 -8.05 16.66 -4.46
C PRO A 427 -8.22 16.53 -5.99
N PRO A 428 -8.23 17.68 -6.72
CA PRO A 428 -8.23 17.68 -8.16
C PRO A 428 -7.05 16.90 -8.74
N ILE A 429 -7.29 16.22 -9.86
CA ILE A 429 -6.30 15.36 -10.48
C ILE A 429 -5.12 16.19 -11.00
N GLN A 430 -3.93 15.92 -10.46
CA GLN A 430 -2.67 16.47 -10.97
C GLN A 430 -1.65 15.36 -11.15
N LYS A 431 -1.32 15.05 -12.40
CA LYS A 431 -0.40 13.94 -12.77
C LYS A 431 0.91 13.92 -11.97
N ARG A 432 1.45 15.08 -11.58
CA ARG A 432 2.72 15.17 -10.85
C ARG A 432 2.68 14.65 -9.40
N TRP A 433 1.49 14.52 -8.80
CA TRP A 433 1.33 13.93 -7.45
C TRP A 433 0.99 12.45 -7.50
N ALA A 434 0.79 11.91 -8.69
CA ALA A 434 0.32 10.55 -8.86
C ALA A 434 1.43 9.56 -8.51
N SER A 435 1.05 8.47 -7.86
CA SER A 435 1.92 7.31 -7.72
C SER A 435 1.97 6.55 -9.04
N ASP A 436 0.82 6.32 -9.65
CA ASP A 436 0.69 5.90 -11.03
C ASP A 436 -0.29 6.83 -11.76
N TYR A 437 -0.33 6.81 -13.09
CA TYR A 437 -1.33 7.56 -13.84
C TYR A 437 -1.72 6.80 -15.11
N GLY A 438 -2.27 5.62 -14.90
CA GLY A 438 -2.76 4.74 -15.96
C GLY A 438 -4.20 5.05 -16.37
N ARG A 439 -4.72 4.22 -17.27
CA ARG A 439 -6.09 4.36 -17.80
C ARG A 439 -7.14 3.96 -16.78
N SER A 440 -6.88 2.97 -15.94
CA SER A 440 -7.89 2.35 -15.06
C SER A 440 -8.26 3.19 -13.82
N ALA A 441 -8.24 4.53 -13.88
CA ALA A 441 -8.13 5.44 -12.73
C ALA A 441 -9.23 5.29 -11.66
N ALA A 442 -9.07 4.27 -10.82
CA ALA A 442 -9.97 3.85 -9.75
C ALA A 442 -10.17 4.95 -8.71
N TYR A 443 -9.23 5.89 -8.58
CA TYR A 443 -9.44 7.12 -7.83
C TYR A 443 -10.74 7.85 -8.20
N GLN A 444 -11.12 7.84 -9.48
CA GLN A 444 -12.39 8.44 -9.95
C GLN A 444 -13.63 7.66 -9.53
N SER A 445 -13.45 6.56 -8.82
CA SER A 445 -14.47 5.69 -8.25
C SER A 445 -14.28 5.52 -6.73
N ALA A 446 -13.65 6.51 -6.09
CA ALA A 446 -13.46 6.55 -4.65
C ALA A 446 -14.82 6.53 -3.92
N ALA A 447 -14.98 5.54 -3.03
CA ALA A 447 -16.20 5.34 -2.27
C ALA A 447 -15.95 4.46 -1.03
N PHE A 448 -16.41 4.90 0.13
CA PHE A 448 -16.37 4.12 1.38
C PHE A 448 -17.64 4.30 2.21
N HIS A 449 -17.93 3.31 3.04
CA HIS A 449 -19.12 3.20 3.87
C HIS A 449 -18.87 3.74 5.29
N ASP A 450 -19.65 4.74 5.69
CA ASP A 450 -19.67 5.26 7.06
C ASP A 450 -20.74 4.53 7.88
N LEU A 451 -20.30 3.53 8.63
CA LEU A 451 -21.18 2.55 9.27
C LEU A 451 -22.03 3.20 10.38
N ASP A 452 -21.44 4.11 11.15
CA ASP A 452 -22.07 4.72 12.32
C ASP A 452 -22.39 6.22 12.15
N GLY A 453 -22.03 6.82 11.02
CA GLY A 453 -22.26 8.23 10.76
C GLY A 453 -21.16 9.12 11.36
N SER A 454 -20.04 8.57 11.80
CA SER A 454 -18.95 9.35 12.43
C SER A 454 -18.26 10.33 11.48
N VAL A 455 -18.38 10.14 10.17
CA VAL A 455 -17.87 11.06 9.14
C VAL A 455 -18.97 11.95 8.57
N SER A 456 -20.09 11.34 8.23
CA SER A 456 -21.18 11.92 7.45
C SER A 456 -22.28 12.54 8.31
N GLY A 457 -22.40 12.13 9.57
CA GLY A 457 -23.56 12.40 10.43
C GLY A 457 -24.78 11.50 10.16
N ILE A 458 -24.66 10.54 9.23
CA ILE A 458 -25.75 9.67 8.79
C ILE A 458 -25.25 8.21 8.84
N PRO A 459 -25.71 7.40 9.81
CA PRO A 459 -25.36 5.98 9.88
C PRO A 459 -25.73 5.23 8.60
N GLY A 460 -24.81 4.41 8.10
CA GLY A 460 -24.99 3.60 6.90
C GLY A 460 -24.93 4.38 5.58
N ALA A 461 -24.41 5.62 5.60
CA ALA A 461 -24.24 6.40 4.38
C ALA A 461 -22.89 6.10 3.72
N TYR A 462 -22.83 6.28 2.41
CA TYR A 462 -21.59 6.23 1.64
C TYR A 462 -21.03 7.62 1.41
N ILE A 463 -19.72 7.77 1.53
CA ILE A 463 -18.99 8.92 1.01
C ILE A 463 -18.47 8.52 -0.35
N VAL A 464 -18.84 9.27 -1.40
CA VAL A 464 -18.43 9.00 -2.78
C VAL A 464 -17.83 10.25 -3.43
N ILE A 465 -16.94 10.06 -4.41
CA ILE A 465 -16.37 11.18 -5.17
C ILE A 465 -17.42 11.92 -6.01
N ASP A 466 -17.31 13.25 -6.10
CA ASP A 466 -18.17 14.07 -6.97
C ASP A 466 -17.68 14.03 -8.42
N ASN A 467 -17.99 12.92 -9.11
CA ASN A 467 -17.71 12.73 -10.53
C ASN A 467 -18.97 12.81 -11.41
N GLY A 468 -20.14 13.06 -10.83
CA GLY A 468 -21.43 13.12 -11.51
C GLY A 468 -22.06 11.77 -11.90
N ILE A 469 -21.41 10.65 -11.59
CA ILE A 469 -21.96 9.30 -11.78
C ILE A 469 -22.23 8.67 -10.42
N ALA A 470 -21.23 8.63 -9.54
CA ALA A 470 -21.36 8.14 -8.17
C ALA A 470 -22.19 9.10 -7.33
N ALA A 471 -21.82 10.39 -7.35
CA ALA A 471 -22.55 11.46 -6.68
C ALA A 471 -23.75 11.94 -7.53
N ASP A 472 -24.93 11.86 -6.93
CA ASP A 472 -26.17 12.35 -7.52
C ASP A 472 -26.75 13.50 -6.68
N GLN A 473 -26.95 14.65 -7.31
CA GLN A 473 -27.39 15.86 -6.63
C GLN A 473 -28.82 15.77 -6.09
N GLU A 474 -29.64 14.86 -6.63
CA GLU A 474 -31.02 14.66 -6.19
C GLU A 474 -31.12 13.75 -4.96
N SER A 475 -30.20 12.80 -4.81
CA SER A 475 -30.24 11.76 -3.77
C SER A 475 -29.11 11.82 -2.74
N CYS A 476 -28.07 12.64 -2.98
CA CYS A 476 -26.93 12.81 -2.09
C CYS A 476 -26.80 14.23 -1.54
N GLU A 477 -26.24 14.36 -0.34
CA GLU A 477 -25.79 15.64 0.20
C GLU A 477 -24.40 15.97 -0.37
N MET A 478 -24.34 16.97 -1.25
CA MET A 478 -23.09 17.39 -1.87
C MET A 478 -22.16 18.07 -0.86
N LYS A 479 -20.87 17.71 -0.89
CA LYS A 479 -19.80 18.32 -0.10
C LYS A 479 -18.70 18.86 -1.02
N PRO A 480 -18.90 20.03 -1.68
CA PRO A 480 -17.94 20.55 -2.66
C PRO A 480 -16.53 20.78 -2.11
N ILE A 481 -16.42 21.14 -0.82
CA ILE A 481 -15.13 21.32 -0.13
C ILE A 481 -14.33 20.01 -0.07
N TRP A 482 -15.01 18.86 0.01
CA TRP A 482 -14.37 17.55 0.04
C TRP A 482 -14.16 16.97 -1.37
N ASN A 483 -14.72 17.63 -2.40
CA ASN A 483 -14.93 17.05 -3.74
C ASN A 483 -15.64 15.69 -3.69
N ALA A 484 -16.65 15.59 -2.81
CA ALA A 484 -17.37 14.37 -2.49
C ALA A 484 -18.86 14.63 -2.29
N ALA A 485 -19.62 13.56 -2.07
CA ALA A 485 -21.01 13.59 -1.65
C ALA A 485 -21.29 12.51 -0.61
N ILE A 486 -22.28 12.76 0.26
CA ILE A 486 -22.80 11.79 1.21
C ILE A 486 -24.09 11.22 0.62
N CYS A 487 -24.12 9.94 0.33
CA CYS A 487 -25.24 9.29 -0.32
C CYS A 487 -25.84 8.21 0.58
N LYS A 488 -27.17 8.12 0.63
CA LYS A 488 -27.89 7.04 1.31
C LYS A 488 -28.19 5.92 0.34
N GLY A 489 -28.45 4.73 0.88
CA GLY A 489 -28.77 3.56 0.11
C GLY A 489 -27.52 2.83 -0.38
N ASP A 490 -27.77 1.68 -1.01
CA ASP A 490 -26.71 0.77 -1.42
C ASP A 490 -25.89 1.33 -2.60
N MET A 491 -24.59 1.13 -2.55
CA MET A 491 -23.60 1.59 -3.51
C MET A 491 -22.66 0.44 -3.83
N GLY A 492 -22.39 0.23 -5.10
CA GLY A 492 -21.42 -0.78 -5.51
C GLY A 492 -20.69 -0.41 -6.79
N ARG A 493 -20.08 -1.41 -7.40
CA ARG A 493 -19.25 -1.23 -8.59
C ARG A 493 -20.04 -1.57 -9.84
N PHE A 494 -19.97 -0.67 -10.81
CA PHE A 494 -20.43 -0.91 -12.17
C PHE A 494 -19.24 -1.05 -13.09
N SER A 495 -19.21 -2.18 -13.80
CA SER A 495 -18.17 -2.47 -14.77
C SER A 495 -18.75 -2.78 -16.15
N ILE A 496 -18.08 -2.27 -17.17
CA ILE A 496 -18.24 -2.58 -18.58
C ILE A 496 -16.91 -3.17 -19.05
N ALA A 497 -16.95 -4.40 -19.56
CA ALA A 497 -15.76 -5.09 -20.03
C ALA A 497 -15.12 -4.33 -21.20
N GLY A 498 -13.79 -4.32 -21.23
CA GLY A 498 -13.02 -3.72 -22.32
C GLY A 498 -11.53 -3.69 -22.00
N ASN A 499 -10.75 -3.20 -22.96
CA ASN A 499 -9.31 -3.01 -22.79
C ASN A 499 -9.01 -1.70 -22.05
N PHE A 500 -9.30 -1.70 -20.75
CA PHE A 500 -9.03 -0.59 -19.85
C PHE A 500 -7.78 -0.81 -19.01
N SER A 501 -7.09 -1.94 -19.18
CA SER A 501 -6.04 -2.42 -18.30
C SER A 501 -4.72 -1.65 -18.41
N GLY A 502 -4.11 -1.43 -17.24
CA GLY A 502 -2.69 -1.15 -17.06
C GLY A 502 -2.30 0.33 -17.08
N PHE A 503 -0.99 0.56 -17.08
CA PHE A 503 -0.36 1.88 -17.05
C PHE A 503 -0.36 2.61 -18.41
N GLN A 504 -1.26 2.22 -19.32
CA GLN A 504 -1.36 2.86 -20.63
C GLN A 504 -1.72 4.34 -20.47
N THR A 505 -1.08 5.20 -21.25
CA THR A 505 -1.36 6.64 -21.27
C THR A 505 -1.69 7.07 -22.69
N GLY A 506 -2.93 7.44 -22.96
CA GLY A 506 -3.39 7.89 -24.28
C GLY A 506 -4.90 7.75 -24.46
N PRO A 507 -5.51 8.37 -25.50
CA PRO A 507 -6.95 8.36 -25.72
C PRO A 507 -7.49 6.93 -25.91
N ILE A 508 -8.73 6.69 -25.46
CA ILE A 508 -9.43 5.42 -25.63
C ILE A 508 -10.05 5.40 -27.04
N THR A 509 -9.71 4.39 -27.82
CA THR A 509 -10.39 4.11 -29.10
C THR A 509 -11.80 3.60 -28.78
N ASP A 510 -12.81 4.19 -29.41
CA ASP A 510 -14.23 3.90 -29.15
C ASP A 510 -14.60 4.09 -27.67
N PRO A 511 -14.57 5.34 -27.17
CA PRO A 511 -14.84 5.64 -25.78
C PRO A 511 -16.25 5.24 -25.38
N ILE A 512 -16.44 5.00 -24.09
CA ILE A 512 -17.75 4.83 -23.49
C ILE A 512 -17.99 6.07 -22.63
N ILE A 513 -19.07 6.80 -22.91
CA ILE A 513 -19.47 7.95 -22.11
C ILE A 513 -20.71 7.56 -21.32
N LEU A 514 -20.62 7.64 -20.00
CA LEU A 514 -21.77 7.54 -19.12
C LEU A 514 -22.37 8.92 -18.94
N GLN A 515 -23.70 9.02 -19.00
CA GLN A 515 -24.41 10.23 -18.66
C GLN A 515 -25.47 9.97 -17.60
N ARG A 516 -25.49 10.83 -16.59
CA ARG A 516 -26.49 10.84 -15.51
C ARG A 516 -26.82 12.30 -15.18
N ASN A 517 -28.10 12.64 -15.19
CA ASN A 517 -28.60 13.98 -14.84
C ASN A 517 -27.87 15.12 -15.58
N GLY A 518 -27.59 14.93 -16.87
CA GLY A 518 -26.89 15.90 -17.73
C GLY A 518 -25.37 16.00 -17.52
N LYS A 519 -24.80 15.28 -16.54
CA LYS A 519 -23.35 15.17 -16.35
C LYS A 519 -22.80 14.05 -17.23
N ARG A 520 -21.61 14.26 -17.80
CA ARG A 520 -20.90 13.29 -18.65
C ARG A 520 -19.64 12.80 -17.94
N PHE A 521 -19.40 11.50 -18.01
CA PHE A 521 -18.24 10.84 -17.44
C PHE A 521 -17.64 9.88 -18.46
N GLU A 522 -16.37 10.07 -18.79
CA GLU A 522 -15.64 9.13 -19.64
C GLU A 522 -15.32 7.89 -18.82
N TYR A 523 -15.88 6.75 -19.23
CA TYR A 523 -15.70 5.49 -18.53
C TYR A 523 -14.35 4.86 -18.86
N ILE A 524 -13.63 4.49 -17.81
CA ILE A 524 -12.23 4.07 -17.91
C ILE A 524 -11.94 2.73 -17.23
N GLY A 525 -12.95 1.88 -17.06
CA GLY A 525 -12.75 0.49 -16.65
C GLY A 525 -13.55 0.05 -15.43
N GLU A 526 -13.89 0.97 -14.53
CA GLU A 526 -14.84 0.76 -13.43
C GLU A 526 -15.36 2.12 -12.93
N THR A 527 -16.55 2.14 -12.32
CA THR A 527 -17.04 3.29 -11.54
C THR A 527 -17.92 2.84 -10.37
N THR A 528 -18.16 3.73 -9.41
CA THR A 528 -19.12 3.53 -8.33
C THR A 528 -20.50 4.03 -8.77
N ILE A 529 -21.55 3.29 -8.41
CA ILE A 529 -22.93 3.67 -8.72
C ILE A 529 -23.86 3.32 -7.56
N GLY A 530 -24.87 4.16 -7.34
CA GLY A 530 -25.93 3.92 -6.37
C GLY A 530 -27.06 3.07 -6.95
N SER A 531 -27.67 2.27 -6.09
CA SER A 531 -28.85 1.47 -6.43
C SER A 531 -30.02 2.37 -6.89
N GLY A 532 -30.70 1.95 -7.95
CA GLY A 532 -31.79 2.68 -8.58
C GLY A 532 -31.36 3.77 -9.56
N ALA A 533 -30.06 3.95 -9.83
CA ALA A 533 -29.61 4.92 -10.82
C ALA A 533 -30.12 4.59 -12.23
N GLU A 534 -30.42 5.63 -13.02
CA GLU A 534 -30.63 5.54 -14.47
C GLU A 534 -29.44 6.21 -15.17
N VAL A 535 -28.75 5.48 -16.05
CA VAL A 535 -27.52 5.95 -16.72
C VAL A 535 -27.61 5.71 -18.22
N ARG A 536 -27.37 6.75 -19.01
CA ARG A 536 -27.24 6.62 -20.47
C ARG A 536 -25.82 6.23 -20.84
N VAL A 537 -25.67 5.26 -21.75
CA VAL A 537 -24.37 4.75 -22.21
C VAL A 537 -24.19 5.08 -23.69
N GLU A 538 -23.25 5.96 -24.01
CA GLU A 538 -22.92 6.34 -25.39
C GLU A 538 -21.60 5.73 -25.82
N THR A 539 -21.61 5.02 -26.94
CA THR A 539 -20.39 4.42 -27.51
C THR A 539 -20.56 4.03 -28.98
N SER A 540 -19.47 4.06 -29.74
CA SER A 540 -19.39 3.47 -31.07
C SER A 540 -19.33 1.95 -31.05
N ARG A 541 -18.97 1.32 -29.92
CA ARG A 541 -18.86 -0.15 -29.78
C ARG A 541 -20.17 -0.86 -30.12
N ASP A 542 -20.07 -2.02 -30.76
CA ASP A 542 -21.23 -2.82 -31.17
C ASP A 542 -21.73 -3.76 -30.09
N LYS A 543 -20.88 -4.11 -29.11
CA LYS A 543 -21.17 -5.07 -28.03
C LYS A 543 -20.60 -4.56 -26.72
N LEU A 544 -21.35 -4.76 -25.64
CA LEU A 544 -20.91 -4.46 -24.27
C LEU A 544 -21.27 -5.62 -23.35
N SER A 545 -20.36 -5.92 -22.43
CA SER A 545 -20.58 -6.87 -21.33
C SER A 545 -20.52 -6.10 -20.02
N LEU A 546 -21.57 -6.20 -19.22
CA LEU A 546 -21.82 -5.36 -18.06
C LEU A 546 -21.89 -6.23 -16.80
N SER A 547 -21.43 -5.70 -15.67
CA SER A 547 -21.58 -6.36 -14.37
C SER A 547 -21.79 -5.37 -13.23
N LEU A 548 -22.48 -5.85 -12.19
CA LEU A 548 -22.56 -5.21 -10.88
C LEU A 548 -21.92 -6.10 -9.83
N THR A 549 -21.08 -5.50 -8.97
CA THR A 549 -20.48 -6.16 -7.81
C THR A 549 -20.63 -5.29 -6.57
N GLU A 550 -20.45 -5.91 -5.39
CA GLU A 550 -20.45 -5.20 -4.09
C GLU A 550 -21.75 -4.44 -3.81
N MET A 551 -22.89 -5.05 -4.16
CA MET A 551 -24.23 -4.52 -3.90
C MET A 551 -25.10 -5.58 -3.24
N ASP A 552 -26.09 -5.14 -2.48
CA ASP A 552 -27.07 -5.98 -1.79
C ASP A 552 -28.04 -6.67 -2.77
N ASP A 553 -28.58 -7.83 -2.37
CA ASP A 553 -29.61 -8.55 -3.13
C ASP A 553 -30.82 -7.64 -3.39
N GLY A 554 -31.22 -7.54 -4.66
CA GLY A 554 -32.33 -6.69 -5.11
C GLY A 554 -31.94 -5.26 -5.49
N SER A 555 -30.70 -4.83 -5.24
CA SER A 555 -30.19 -3.58 -5.80
C SER A 555 -30.19 -3.61 -7.33
N SER A 556 -30.31 -2.45 -7.96
CA SER A 556 -30.47 -2.40 -9.41
C SER A 556 -29.88 -1.17 -10.07
N LEU A 557 -29.63 -1.29 -11.37
CA LEU A 557 -29.15 -0.21 -12.24
C LEU A 557 -29.95 -0.26 -13.55
N ILE A 558 -30.50 0.87 -13.98
CA ILE A 558 -31.17 1.00 -15.28
C ILE A 558 -30.22 1.72 -16.25
N LEU A 559 -30.10 1.18 -17.45
CA LEU A 559 -29.20 1.65 -18.49
C LEU A 559 -29.96 1.93 -19.78
N GLU A 560 -29.74 3.11 -20.35
CA GLU A 560 -30.22 3.50 -21.68
C GLU A 560 -29.09 3.29 -22.71
N PHE A 561 -29.35 2.48 -23.74
CA PHE A 561 -28.40 2.17 -24.82
C PHE A 561 -28.94 2.58 -26.20
N PRO A 562 -28.68 3.82 -26.65
CA PRO A 562 -29.06 4.26 -27.99
C PRO A 562 -28.38 3.41 -29.09
N GLY A 563 -29.17 2.92 -30.05
CA GLY A 563 -28.72 2.11 -31.20
C GLY A 563 -28.48 0.63 -30.90
N PHE A 564 -28.68 0.17 -29.66
CA PHE A 564 -28.63 -1.25 -29.31
C PHE A 564 -29.99 -1.91 -29.50
N ASN A 565 -29.99 -3.20 -29.85
CA ASN A 565 -31.20 -3.92 -30.26
C ASN A 565 -31.47 -5.18 -29.45
N THR A 566 -30.43 -5.79 -28.86
CA THR A 566 -30.55 -7.08 -28.18
C THR A 566 -29.83 -7.08 -26.85
N ALA A 567 -30.39 -7.86 -25.91
CA ALA A 567 -29.82 -8.17 -24.62
C ALA A 567 -29.84 -9.69 -24.41
N SER A 568 -28.79 -10.22 -23.80
CA SER A 568 -28.73 -11.63 -23.38
C SER A 568 -28.40 -11.73 -21.89
N GLY A 569 -29.04 -12.68 -21.21
CA GLY A 569 -29.04 -12.74 -19.74
C GLY A 569 -30.12 -11.88 -19.07
N ALA A 570 -31.09 -11.37 -19.84
CA ALA A 570 -32.21 -10.58 -19.37
C ALA A 570 -33.55 -11.09 -19.92
N VAL A 571 -34.65 -10.83 -19.20
CA VAL A 571 -36.02 -11.08 -19.64
C VAL A 571 -36.60 -9.84 -20.32
N GLU A 572 -37.30 -10.00 -21.44
CA GLU A 572 -37.99 -8.89 -22.10
C GLU A 572 -39.25 -8.47 -21.34
N GLU A 573 -39.42 -7.17 -21.13
CA GLU A 573 -40.57 -6.55 -20.48
C GLU A 573 -41.43 -5.79 -21.49
N SER A 574 -42.72 -5.62 -21.19
CA SER A 574 -43.67 -5.05 -22.16
C SER A 574 -43.64 -3.53 -22.29
N SER A 575 -43.01 -2.82 -21.35
CA SER A 575 -42.90 -1.36 -21.32
C SER A 575 -41.76 -0.90 -20.44
N LEU A 576 -41.37 0.37 -20.55
CA LEU A 576 -40.37 0.98 -19.67
C LEU A 576 -40.80 0.99 -18.20
N ASP A 577 -42.10 1.16 -17.92
CA ASP A 577 -42.63 1.08 -16.56
C ASP A 577 -42.58 -0.36 -16.01
N ALA A 578 -42.84 -1.36 -16.85
CA ALA A 578 -42.67 -2.78 -16.48
C ALA A 578 -41.19 -3.09 -16.19
N LEU A 579 -40.27 -2.56 -17.01
CA LEU A 579 -38.83 -2.67 -16.77
C LEU A 579 -38.43 -2.07 -15.41
N ARG A 580 -38.88 -0.83 -15.12
CA ARG A 580 -38.63 -0.17 -13.83
C ARG A 580 -39.17 -0.97 -12.64
N ALA A 581 -40.34 -1.57 -12.78
CA ALA A 581 -40.97 -2.41 -11.76
C ALA A 581 -40.36 -3.82 -11.64
N SER A 582 -39.60 -4.28 -12.63
CA SER A 582 -39.06 -5.64 -12.68
C SER A 582 -38.10 -5.90 -11.52
N LYS A 583 -38.20 -7.11 -10.94
CA LYS A 583 -37.33 -7.62 -9.86
C LYS A 583 -36.25 -8.57 -10.37
N LYS A 584 -36.11 -8.69 -11.68
CA LYS A 584 -35.13 -9.53 -12.34
C LYS A 584 -34.35 -8.69 -13.33
N THR A 585 -33.17 -9.17 -13.72
CA THR A 585 -32.45 -8.58 -14.83
C THR A 585 -33.30 -8.70 -16.10
N ALA A 586 -33.59 -7.54 -16.71
CA ALA A 586 -34.63 -7.39 -17.72
C ALA A 586 -34.25 -6.32 -18.77
N TYR A 587 -34.93 -6.32 -19.90
CA TYR A 587 -34.78 -5.30 -20.94
C TYR A 587 -36.12 -4.92 -21.59
N PHE A 588 -36.17 -3.73 -22.17
CA PHE A 588 -37.29 -3.23 -22.96
C PHE A 588 -36.73 -2.47 -24.17
N LYS A 589 -37.31 -2.70 -25.35
CA LYS A 589 -36.92 -2.00 -26.57
C LYS A 589 -37.93 -0.89 -26.89
N ASP A 590 -37.45 0.34 -26.98
CA ASP A 590 -38.23 1.51 -27.39
C ASP A 590 -37.64 2.12 -28.67
N GLY A 591 -38.22 1.76 -29.82
CA GLY A 591 -37.69 2.13 -31.13
C GLY A 591 -36.25 1.63 -31.32
N ASP A 592 -35.32 2.56 -31.55
CA ASP A 592 -33.89 2.30 -31.74
C ASP A 592 -33.09 2.33 -30.42
N THR A 593 -33.76 2.36 -29.27
CA THR A 593 -33.12 2.41 -27.95
C THR A 593 -33.43 1.16 -27.16
N LEU A 594 -32.39 0.51 -26.64
CA LEU A 594 -32.52 -0.59 -25.70
C LEU A 594 -32.40 -0.05 -24.27
N TRP A 595 -33.42 -0.26 -23.46
CA TRP A 595 -33.36 -0.04 -22.02
C TRP A 595 -33.11 -1.38 -21.33
N ALA A 596 -32.19 -1.42 -20.38
CA ALA A 596 -31.96 -2.63 -19.59
C ALA A 596 -31.82 -2.33 -18.11
N LYS A 597 -32.33 -3.23 -17.27
CA LYS A 597 -32.21 -3.19 -15.83
C LYS A 597 -31.38 -4.38 -15.37
N LEU A 598 -30.25 -4.14 -14.72
CA LEU A 598 -29.53 -5.17 -13.98
C LEU A 598 -30.09 -5.21 -12.57
N VAL A 599 -30.44 -6.40 -12.07
CA VAL A 599 -30.88 -6.62 -10.68
C VAL A 599 -29.94 -7.64 -10.03
N VAL A 600 -29.43 -7.28 -8.86
CA VAL A 600 -28.44 -8.06 -8.12
C VAL A 600 -29.08 -9.29 -7.46
N ASP A 601 -28.50 -10.47 -7.72
CA ASP A 601 -28.77 -11.75 -7.08
C ASP A 601 -27.42 -12.43 -6.76
N ASN A 602 -26.90 -12.19 -5.56
CA ASN A 602 -25.60 -12.74 -5.14
C ASN A 602 -25.64 -14.27 -4.97
N LYS A 603 -26.82 -14.90 -5.01
CA LYS A 603 -27.00 -16.36 -4.92
C LYS A 603 -27.03 -17.04 -6.29
N ALA A 604 -27.05 -16.27 -7.38
CA ALA A 604 -27.04 -16.79 -8.74
C ALA A 604 -25.72 -17.51 -9.10
N GLY A 605 -24.66 -17.38 -8.29
CA GLY A 605 -23.36 -18.00 -8.54
C GLY A 605 -22.66 -17.44 -9.78
N LEU A 606 -23.00 -16.21 -10.17
CA LEU A 606 -22.38 -15.54 -11.30
C LEU A 606 -20.95 -15.14 -10.95
N THR A 607 -20.06 -15.28 -11.92
CA THR A 607 -18.67 -14.85 -11.78
C THR A 607 -18.19 -14.19 -13.07
N ILE A 608 -17.26 -13.26 -12.95
CA ILE A 608 -16.49 -12.74 -14.08
C ILE A 608 -15.04 -13.18 -13.96
N ALA A 609 -14.40 -13.48 -15.09
CA ALA A 609 -12.94 -13.56 -15.10
C ALA A 609 -12.40 -12.19 -14.65
N PRO A 610 -11.36 -12.14 -13.80
CA PRO A 610 -10.78 -10.86 -13.44
C PRO A 610 -10.32 -10.22 -14.75
N GLY A 611 -10.84 -9.02 -15.03
CA GLY A 611 -10.35 -8.22 -16.15
C GLY A 611 -8.85 -7.98 -15.99
N GLY A 612 -8.16 -7.50 -17.02
CA GLY A 612 -6.71 -7.24 -17.02
C GLY A 612 -6.20 -6.22 -15.98
N ASN A 613 -7.00 -5.88 -14.97
CA ASN A 613 -6.70 -4.94 -13.88
C ASN A 613 -6.12 -5.64 -12.63
N GLY A 614 -5.89 -6.95 -12.67
CA GLY A 614 -5.17 -7.64 -11.60
C GLY A 614 -3.67 -7.26 -11.58
N PRO A 615 -3.05 -7.07 -10.40
CA PRO A 615 -1.60 -6.92 -10.29
C PRO A 615 -0.84 -8.01 -11.08
N PRO A 616 0.31 -7.67 -11.71
CA PRO A 616 1.14 -8.66 -12.38
C PRO A 616 1.51 -9.80 -11.42
N GLY A 617 1.24 -11.05 -11.81
CA GLY A 617 1.65 -12.25 -11.05
C GLY A 617 0.55 -12.97 -10.28
N LEU A 618 -0.71 -12.50 -10.31
CA LEU A 618 -1.84 -13.25 -9.75
C LEU A 618 -2.40 -14.28 -10.73
N THR A 619 -2.76 -15.45 -10.22
CA THR A 619 -3.61 -16.39 -10.97
C THR A 619 -5.02 -15.79 -11.08
N PRO A 620 -5.67 -15.82 -12.26
CA PRO A 620 -7.01 -15.26 -12.42
C PRO A 620 -8.05 -16.02 -11.59
N ARG A 621 -8.42 -15.52 -10.40
CA ARG A 621 -9.59 -16.00 -9.66
C ARG A 621 -10.82 -15.28 -10.16
N ALA A 622 -11.84 -16.03 -10.60
CA ALA A 622 -13.11 -15.45 -10.99
C ALA A 622 -13.74 -14.72 -9.79
N LEU A 623 -14.13 -13.46 -9.98
CA LEU A 623 -14.76 -12.64 -8.94
C LEU A 623 -16.27 -12.88 -8.97
N PRO A 624 -16.92 -13.12 -7.81
CA PRO A 624 -18.36 -13.21 -7.75
C PRO A 624 -18.99 -11.88 -8.17
N VAL A 625 -20.07 -11.95 -8.94
CA VAL A 625 -20.83 -10.77 -9.36
C VAL A 625 -22.30 -10.93 -9.02
N GLY A 626 -22.95 -9.82 -8.67
CA GLY A 626 -24.36 -9.78 -8.32
C GLY A 626 -25.26 -9.79 -9.55
N ALA A 627 -24.82 -9.19 -10.66
CA ALA A 627 -25.57 -9.20 -11.92
C ALA A 627 -24.60 -9.15 -13.12
N LYS A 628 -25.03 -9.73 -14.24
CA LYS A 628 -24.33 -9.65 -15.53
C LYS A 628 -25.33 -9.45 -16.67
N LEU A 629 -24.96 -8.66 -17.68
CA LEU A 629 -25.76 -8.46 -18.88
C LEU A 629 -24.86 -8.25 -20.10
N ASP A 630 -25.17 -8.89 -21.23
CA ASP A 630 -24.51 -8.63 -22.51
C ASP A 630 -25.50 -7.96 -23.48
N VAL A 631 -25.12 -6.82 -24.08
CA VAL A 631 -25.96 -6.06 -25.04
C VAL A 631 -25.26 -5.90 -26.38
N SER A 632 -26.03 -5.88 -27.48
CA SER A 632 -25.51 -5.79 -28.85
C SER A 632 -26.38 -4.90 -29.76
N LYS A 633 -25.73 -4.18 -30.68
CA LYS A 633 -26.38 -3.46 -31.81
C LYS A 633 -26.86 -4.40 -32.91
N VAL A 634 -26.25 -5.59 -33.01
CA VAL A 634 -26.51 -6.61 -34.04
C VAL A 634 -27.35 -7.73 -33.44
N ASP A 635 -28.38 -8.20 -34.18
CA ASP A 635 -29.16 -9.38 -33.81
C ASP A 635 -28.28 -10.64 -33.81
N PRO A 636 -28.48 -11.59 -32.89
CA PRO A 636 -27.79 -12.88 -32.96
C PRO A 636 -28.22 -13.59 -34.25
N VAL A 637 -27.34 -13.61 -35.25
CA VAL A 637 -27.57 -14.33 -36.51
C VAL A 637 -27.84 -15.79 -36.16
N GLY A 638 -29.02 -16.29 -36.55
CA GLY A 638 -29.43 -17.67 -36.33
C GLY A 638 -28.39 -18.64 -36.84
N THR A 639 -27.97 -19.57 -35.98
CA THR A 639 -27.24 -20.77 -36.38
C THR A 639 -28.15 -21.65 -37.23
N ALA A 640 -28.20 -21.37 -38.54
CA ALA A 640 -28.72 -22.32 -39.51
C ALA A 640 -27.70 -23.46 -39.64
N SER A 641 -28.13 -24.69 -39.32
CA SER A 641 -27.37 -25.91 -39.56
C SER A 641 -27.00 -26.00 -41.04
N LEU A 642 -25.70 -25.89 -41.34
CA LEU A 642 -25.18 -26.25 -42.65
C LEU A 642 -25.06 -27.77 -42.71
N ASP A 643 -26.05 -28.36 -43.37
CA ASP A 643 -26.08 -29.73 -43.86
C ASP A 643 -24.81 -29.98 -44.70
N GLN A 644 -23.93 -30.88 -44.25
CA GLN A 644 -22.78 -31.32 -45.04
C GLN A 644 -23.24 -32.36 -46.06
N GLY A 645 -23.52 -31.91 -47.28
CA GLY A 645 -23.61 -32.76 -48.46
C GLY A 645 -22.70 -32.21 -49.57
N GLY A 646 -21.66 -32.96 -49.95
CA GLY A 646 -20.93 -32.67 -51.18
C GLY A 646 -19.46 -33.09 -51.24
N THR A 647 -19.24 -34.37 -51.55
CA THR A 647 -17.96 -34.95 -52.02
C THR A 647 -17.37 -34.29 -53.28
N ARG A 648 -16.03 -34.10 -53.31
CA ARG A 648 -15.13 -34.16 -54.49
C ARG A 648 -13.67 -34.09 -53.98
N ARG A 649 -12.78 -35.09 -54.16
CA ARG A 649 -11.96 -35.45 -55.35
C ARG A 649 -11.57 -34.19 -56.15
N GLU A 650 -10.30 -33.82 -56.32
CA GLU A 650 -9.02 -34.55 -56.45
C GLU A 650 -7.89 -33.94 -55.59
#